data_AF-A0A0P7BSX2-F1
#
_entry.id   AF-A0A0P7BSX2-F1
#
_cell.length_a   1.000
_cell.length_b   1.000
_cell.length_c   1.000
_cell.angle_alpha   90.00
_cell.angle_beta   90.00
_cell.angle_gamma   90.00
#
_symmetry.space_group_name_H-M   'P 1'
#
loop_
_entity.id
_entity.type
_entity.pdbx_description
1 polymer ?
#
loop_
_entity_poly.entity_id
_entity_poly.type
_entity_poly.pdbx_seq_one_letter_code
_entity_poly.pdbx_strand_id
1 'polypeptide(L)'
;MLFTVCADATPADPAALDEVRRRQDGDVLRLAPLTEHGVATVVGRRLGPIAGIRLAPTWHQVTGGSPLLVHALIEDQKGNGRSADDSQAGGPGSDNPRTGERAAPAAGERFRLAVLTTLDRIGGLTTPLARSVAVLGRSATPRLLDQLTGLGQPGVVRALRALHTAGILTARGLFRHPAAQDAVLASTDAAERRRLNSRAAVLLNAEGCSATVVAQHLLDADSELEPWAVPVLENAAREACNDGDPALAAAFLRLALRAADGPQRDSLTAELAALDWWQSPRDSVRHLSFLVNAARVGRLSAAEATTAAQFLLWHGRFDEATTLLADLVGQDEHPDTSTRIEIRFMDLWLRSLYPEVARQLVRRSPRWVDERSRDLPAIFHPRLEAATQLARVLSGRPDPALPLRAEQIIRRTVQTGSPPETISAASVAALALLYAGHAEGARRWFENLLRNDSVQSSPTWGAKLLALRAEAAMRLGQADTAGQLARGALSAFTVADWGVGIGLPLGVLVRAMTVLGRHDEASELLDHPIPANMFQTGFGLHYLEARGRHRIAIGLHRAALDDFRLCGDLMRSWGTDVPTMVPWRDHAAEALLGLGEPAHARRLLADNVPPAGRRATSTRDAGATAGAAASDAAASRHPAGRRRRDTELGPGTGRGHAGAGASSRVLTSVDRMASLSEAEQKVAARAARGQTNREIAAGLFITVSTVEQHLTRTYRKLRVAGRKDLANLFTTARMPIA
;
A
#
# COMPACT_ATOMS: atom_id res chain seq x y z
N MET A 1 52.28 32.56 -32.46
CA MET A 1 50.93 32.59 -31.85
C MET A 1 50.36 31.18 -31.98
N LEU A 2 49.92 30.55 -30.88
CA LEU A 2 49.40 29.18 -30.93
C LEU A 2 47.88 29.24 -31.05
N PHE A 3 47.32 28.72 -32.14
CA PHE A 3 45.88 28.59 -32.33
C PHE A 3 45.49 27.12 -32.22
N THR A 4 44.49 26.81 -31.40
CA THR A 4 43.92 25.46 -31.30
C THR A 4 42.53 25.47 -31.90
N VAL A 5 42.33 24.65 -32.94
CA VAL A 5 41.05 24.56 -33.66
C VAL A 5 40.58 23.11 -33.62
N CYS A 6 39.31 22.89 -33.29
CA CYS A 6 38.71 21.57 -33.40
C CYS A 6 38.43 21.29 -34.89
N ALA A 7 39.12 20.30 -35.45
CA ALA A 7 39.05 19.99 -36.89
C ALA A 7 37.64 19.59 -37.38
N ASP A 8 36.80 19.07 -36.48
CA ASP A 8 35.43 18.63 -36.77
C ASP A 8 34.37 19.68 -36.39
N ALA A 9 34.77 20.79 -35.76
CA ALA A 9 33.88 21.90 -35.42
C ALA A 9 33.61 22.78 -36.65
N THR A 10 32.45 23.45 -36.66
CA THR A 10 32.20 24.51 -37.64
C THR A 10 32.77 25.79 -37.04
N PRO A 11 33.86 26.36 -37.58
CA PRO A 11 34.44 27.57 -37.01
C PRO A 11 33.43 28.71 -37.06
N ALA A 12 33.37 29.53 -36.01
CA ALA A 12 32.47 30.69 -35.94
C ALA A 12 32.72 31.69 -37.09
N ASP A 13 33.96 31.72 -37.61
CA ASP A 13 34.34 32.45 -38.82
C ASP A 13 35.26 31.56 -39.69
N PRO A 14 34.72 30.82 -40.68
CA PRO A 14 35.50 30.01 -41.59
C PRO A 14 36.49 30.83 -42.42
N ALA A 15 36.13 32.07 -42.76
CA ALA A 15 36.95 32.94 -43.58
C ALA A 15 38.20 33.40 -42.81
N ALA A 16 38.08 33.72 -41.51
CA ALA A 16 39.22 34.03 -40.65
C ALA A 16 40.15 32.83 -40.45
N LEU A 17 39.62 31.61 -40.32
CA LEU A 17 40.45 30.41 -40.20
C LEU A 17 41.20 30.12 -41.50
N ASP A 18 40.55 30.27 -42.65
CA ASP A 18 41.19 30.12 -43.95
C ASP A 18 42.21 31.23 -44.21
N GLU A 19 41.96 32.46 -43.74
CA GLU A 19 42.92 33.57 -43.76
C GLU A 19 44.17 33.24 -42.94
N VAL A 20 44.01 32.66 -41.74
CA VAL A 20 45.13 32.22 -40.89
C VAL A 20 45.90 31.06 -41.53
N ARG A 21 45.21 30.11 -42.17
CA ARG A 21 45.84 29.00 -42.92
C ARG A 21 46.57 29.48 -44.17
N ARG A 22 46.05 30.50 -44.87
CA ARG A 22 46.64 31.07 -46.09
C ARG A 22 47.83 32.00 -45.79
N ARG A 23 47.85 32.68 -44.63
CA ARG A 23 48.86 33.69 -44.29
C ARG A 23 50.12 33.15 -43.60
N GLN A 24 50.24 31.86 -43.27
CA GLN A 24 51.43 31.32 -42.59
C GLN A 24 51.96 30.01 -43.20
N ASP A 25 53.27 29.96 -43.46
CA ASP A 25 54.08 28.73 -43.50
C ASP A 25 54.21 28.16 -42.07
N GLY A 26 53.14 27.53 -41.57
CA GLY A 26 53.07 27.01 -40.20
C GLY A 26 52.91 25.49 -40.13
N ASP A 27 53.59 24.85 -39.18
CA ASP A 27 53.41 23.41 -38.90
C ASP A 27 52.04 23.13 -38.27
N VAL A 28 51.25 22.28 -38.92
CA VAL A 28 49.95 21.83 -38.39
C VAL A 28 50.14 20.55 -37.57
N LEU A 29 50.05 20.68 -36.24
CA LEU A 29 50.09 19.53 -35.33
C LEU A 29 48.66 19.07 -34.98
N ARG A 30 48.32 17.83 -35.34
CA ARG A 30 47.05 17.20 -34.97
C ARG A 30 47.17 16.59 -33.57
N LEU A 31 46.55 17.24 -32.59
CA LEU A 31 46.51 16.73 -31.21
C LEU A 31 45.44 15.63 -31.08
N ALA A 32 45.84 14.45 -30.61
CA ALA A 32 44.93 13.38 -30.22
C ALA A 32 44.50 13.54 -28.75
N PRO A 33 43.33 13.01 -28.35
CA PRO A 33 42.96 12.89 -26.94
C PRO A 33 44.03 12.11 -26.15
N LEU A 34 44.10 12.34 -24.84
CA LEU A 34 45.02 11.61 -23.98
C LEU A 34 44.69 10.12 -24.01
N THR A 35 45.70 9.29 -24.26
CA THR A 35 45.59 7.84 -24.06
C THR A 35 45.34 7.54 -22.59
N GLU A 36 44.89 6.32 -22.27
CA GLU A 36 44.76 5.87 -20.89
C GLU A 36 46.06 6.09 -20.08
N HIS A 37 47.22 5.81 -20.68
CA HIS A 37 48.52 6.10 -20.07
C HIS A 37 48.78 7.60 -19.87
N GLY A 38 48.34 8.43 -20.82
CA GLY A 38 48.36 9.89 -20.68
C GLY A 38 47.49 10.37 -19.53
N VAL A 39 46.27 9.82 -19.37
CA VAL A 39 45.39 10.08 -18.21
C VAL A 39 46.08 9.64 -16.92
N ALA A 40 46.67 8.44 -16.87
CA ALA A 40 47.42 7.95 -15.71
C ALA A 40 48.57 8.88 -15.32
N THR A 41 49.26 9.44 -16.30
CA THR A 41 50.35 10.42 -16.08
C THR A 41 49.81 11.72 -15.50
N VAL A 42 48.74 12.29 -16.07
CA VAL A 42 48.15 13.56 -15.61
C VAL A 42 47.55 13.41 -14.20
N VAL A 43 46.80 12.34 -13.96
CA VAL A 43 46.22 12.03 -12.65
C VAL A 43 47.33 11.72 -11.64
N GLY A 44 48.33 10.92 -12.02
CA GLY A 44 49.46 10.54 -11.19
C GLY A 44 50.27 11.73 -10.67
N ARG A 45 50.47 12.74 -11.52
CA ARG A 45 51.15 13.99 -11.15
C ARG A 45 50.38 14.84 -10.14
N ARG A 46 49.05 14.75 -10.10
CA ARG A 46 48.19 15.62 -9.27
C ARG A 46 47.64 14.93 -8.02
N LEU A 47 47.42 13.62 -8.06
CA LEU A 47 46.80 12.82 -6.99
C LEU A 47 47.71 11.66 -6.52
N GLY A 48 48.90 11.50 -7.09
CA GLY A 48 49.88 10.47 -6.74
C GLY A 48 49.87 9.25 -7.69
N PRO A 49 51.01 8.55 -7.85
CA PRO A 49 51.20 7.54 -8.89
C PRO A 49 50.23 6.34 -8.77
N ILE A 50 49.92 5.92 -7.54
CA ILE A 50 48.96 4.84 -7.27
C ILE A 50 47.54 5.23 -7.71
N ALA A 51 47.14 6.47 -7.45
CA ALA A 51 45.84 6.99 -7.91
C ALA A 51 45.79 7.09 -9.44
N GLY A 52 46.90 7.47 -10.09
CA GLY A 52 47.04 7.47 -11.54
C GLY A 52 46.77 6.11 -12.16
N ILE A 53 47.42 5.05 -11.68
CA ILE A 53 47.22 3.68 -12.18
C ILE A 53 45.78 3.20 -11.91
N ARG A 54 45.26 3.45 -10.70
CA ARG A 54 43.95 2.95 -10.28
C ARG A 54 42.77 3.62 -11.00
N LEU A 55 42.84 4.94 -11.23
CA LEU A 55 41.69 5.73 -11.72
C LEU A 55 41.70 5.90 -13.24
N ALA A 56 42.87 5.78 -13.90
CA ALA A 56 42.99 6.08 -15.32
C ALA A 56 42.07 5.28 -16.25
N PRO A 57 41.84 3.96 -16.08
CA PRO A 57 40.95 3.22 -16.97
C PRO A 57 39.52 3.79 -16.95
N THR A 58 38.96 3.99 -15.75
CA THR A 58 37.61 4.54 -15.56
C THR A 58 37.52 6.00 -15.98
N TRP A 59 38.51 6.83 -15.65
CA TRP A 59 38.49 8.25 -16.00
C TRP A 59 38.70 8.47 -17.49
N HIS A 60 39.49 7.64 -18.16
CA HIS A 60 39.60 7.65 -19.61
C HIS A 60 38.26 7.26 -20.27
N GLN A 61 37.53 6.27 -19.73
CA GLN A 61 36.19 5.94 -20.23
C GLN A 61 35.20 7.11 -20.10
N VAL A 62 35.18 7.77 -18.93
CA VAL A 62 34.31 8.91 -18.61
C VAL A 62 34.64 10.15 -19.44
N THR A 63 35.92 10.45 -19.64
CA THR A 63 36.37 11.71 -20.26
C THR A 63 36.74 11.59 -21.73
N GLY A 64 36.85 10.36 -22.25
CA GLY A 64 37.40 10.11 -23.60
C GLY A 64 38.82 10.63 -23.80
N GLY A 65 39.59 10.85 -22.71
CA GLY A 65 40.92 11.44 -22.79
C GLY A 65 40.94 12.96 -22.95
N SER A 66 39.79 13.65 -22.79
CA SER A 66 39.71 15.11 -22.82
C SER A 66 40.47 15.73 -21.65
N PRO A 67 41.54 16.51 -21.88
CA PRO A 67 42.34 17.10 -20.80
C PRO A 67 41.49 17.97 -19.86
N LEU A 68 40.55 18.73 -20.41
CA LEU A 68 39.67 19.61 -19.64
C LEU A 68 38.79 18.81 -18.67
N LEU A 69 38.17 17.72 -19.14
CA LEU A 69 37.32 16.87 -18.32
C LEU A 69 38.13 16.07 -17.27
N VAL A 70 39.34 15.61 -17.63
CA VAL A 70 40.26 14.95 -16.68
C VAL A 70 40.65 15.92 -15.56
N HIS A 71 41.00 17.16 -15.89
CA HIS A 71 41.30 18.19 -14.88
C HIS A 71 40.09 18.49 -13.99
N ALA A 72 38.89 18.53 -14.55
CA ALA A 72 37.67 18.73 -13.78
C ALA A 72 37.42 17.60 -12.75
N LEU A 73 37.61 16.34 -13.15
CA LEU A 73 37.53 15.20 -12.23
C LEU A 73 38.60 15.24 -11.13
N ILE A 74 39.83 15.67 -11.45
CA ILE A 74 40.89 15.88 -10.43
C ILE A 74 40.42 16.90 -9.39
N GLU A 75 39.84 18.01 -9.84
CA GLU A 75 39.40 19.07 -8.96
C GLU A 75 38.17 18.66 -8.13
N ASP A 76 37.20 17.94 -8.69
CA ASP A 76 36.08 17.38 -7.91
C ASP A 76 36.58 16.39 -6.83
N GLN A 77 37.55 15.54 -7.16
CA GLN A 77 38.16 14.60 -6.22
C GLN A 77 38.89 15.30 -5.06
N LYS A 78 39.58 16.43 -5.34
CA LYS A 78 40.21 17.25 -4.30
C LYS A 78 39.20 17.99 -3.42
N GLY A 79 38.06 18.38 -3.98
CA GLY A 79 36.95 19.00 -3.24
C GLY A 79 36.36 18.03 -2.22
N ASN A 80 36.07 16.79 -2.63
CA ASN A 80 35.54 15.76 -1.73
C ASN A 80 36.53 15.30 -0.66
N GLY A 81 37.84 15.32 -0.94
CA GLY A 81 38.87 14.96 0.03
C GLY A 81 39.12 16.00 1.13
N ARG A 82 38.61 17.23 0.99
CA ARG A 82 38.78 18.33 1.98
C ARG A 82 37.62 18.45 2.97
N SER A 83 36.47 17.84 2.70
CA SER A 83 35.32 17.85 3.61
C SER A 83 35.41 16.81 4.74
N ALA A 84 36.49 16.03 4.80
CA ALA A 84 36.72 15.02 5.84
C ALA A 84 37.52 15.54 7.06
N ASP A 85 37.98 16.80 7.05
CA ASP A 85 38.75 17.39 8.15
C ASP A 85 37.92 18.24 9.13
N ASP A 86 36.62 18.45 8.89
CA ASP A 86 35.71 19.13 9.84
C ASP A 86 34.63 18.18 10.38
N SER A 87 35.05 17.10 11.04
CA SER A 87 34.26 16.43 12.10
C SER A 87 35.13 15.51 12.95
N GLN A 88 35.89 16.09 13.89
CA GLN A 88 36.28 15.34 15.09
C GLN A 88 35.03 15.07 15.94
N ALA A 89 34.36 13.95 15.69
CA ALA A 89 33.48 13.28 16.65
C ALA A 89 33.25 11.80 16.27
N GLY A 90 34.20 10.94 16.66
CA GLY A 90 33.94 9.61 17.26
C GLY A 90 33.31 8.48 16.43
N GLY A 91 34.13 7.46 16.13
CA GLY A 91 33.67 6.05 16.03
C GLY A 91 34.51 5.15 15.11
N PRO A 92 35.22 4.13 15.62
CA PRO A 92 35.84 3.10 14.79
C PRO A 92 34.79 2.04 14.46
N GLY A 93 34.30 1.99 13.21
CA GLY A 93 33.25 1.05 12.83
C GLY A 93 33.17 0.81 11.32
N SER A 94 33.41 -0.45 10.95
CA SER A 94 33.16 -1.14 9.68
C SER A 94 34.06 -0.86 8.47
N ASP A 95 35.30 -1.35 8.54
CA ASP A 95 35.92 -1.99 7.37
C ASP A 95 35.22 -3.34 7.13
N ASN A 96 34.28 -3.39 6.19
CA ASN A 96 33.77 -4.65 5.65
C ASN A 96 34.47 -4.95 4.31
N PRO A 97 35.38 -5.95 4.21
CA PRO A 97 36.18 -6.20 3.01
C PRO A 97 35.48 -7.05 1.93
N ARG A 98 34.14 -7.18 1.95
CA ARG A 98 33.42 -8.14 1.10
C ARG A 98 32.28 -7.53 0.29
N THR A 99 32.63 -6.65 -0.64
CA THR A 99 31.97 -6.42 -1.95
C THR A 99 32.86 -5.45 -2.73
N GLY A 100 33.54 -5.95 -3.76
CA GLY A 100 34.51 -5.21 -4.58
C GLY A 100 33.92 -4.18 -5.56
N GLU A 101 32.72 -3.66 -5.30
CA GLU A 101 32.15 -2.56 -6.08
C GLU A 101 32.47 -1.23 -5.39
N ARG A 102 33.69 -0.74 -5.64
CA ARG A 102 34.07 0.63 -5.28
C ARG A 102 33.20 1.60 -6.10
N ALA A 103 32.49 2.48 -5.38
CA ALA A 103 31.71 3.57 -5.95
C ALA A 103 32.44 4.28 -7.10
N ALA A 104 31.75 4.44 -8.23
CA ALA A 104 32.24 5.20 -9.37
C ALA A 104 32.67 6.62 -8.92
N PRO A 105 33.74 7.19 -9.51
CA PRO A 105 34.27 8.48 -9.12
C PRO A 105 33.20 9.57 -9.26
N ALA A 106 32.99 10.36 -8.21
CA ALA A 106 31.95 11.39 -8.16
C ALA A 106 32.28 12.53 -9.13
N ALA A 107 31.82 12.41 -10.37
CA ALA A 107 31.74 13.53 -11.31
C ALA A 107 30.83 14.60 -10.69
N GLY A 108 31.47 15.64 -10.14
CA GLY A 108 30.84 16.68 -9.36
C GLY A 108 30.55 17.91 -10.21
N GLU A 109 30.44 19.06 -9.55
CA GLU A 109 30.05 20.30 -10.21
C GLU A 109 31.08 20.78 -11.23
N ARG A 110 32.39 20.59 -10.96
CA ARG A 110 33.43 21.05 -11.89
C ARG A 110 33.40 20.23 -13.17
N PHE A 111 33.13 18.93 -13.08
CA PHE A 111 32.93 18.09 -14.25
C PHE A 111 31.74 18.57 -15.10
N ARG A 112 30.59 18.88 -14.47
CA ARG A 112 29.41 19.39 -15.18
C ARG A 112 29.70 20.71 -15.90
N LEU A 113 30.35 21.66 -15.23
CA LEU A 113 30.75 22.93 -15.84
C LEU A 113 31.75 22.75 -16.99
N ALA A 114 32.70 21.81 -16.85
CA ALA A 114 33.67 21.49 -17.90
C ALA A 114 33.00 20.89 -19.14
N VAL A 115 31.96 20.08 -18.98
CA VAL A 115 31.12 19.58 -20.08
C VAL A 115 30.46 20.74 -20.83
N LEU A 116 29.82 21.66 -20.12
CA LEU A 116 29.15 22.83 -20.75
C LEU A 116 30.15 23.74 -21.45
N THR A 117 31.30 24.00 -20.82
CA THR A 117 32.41 24.78 -21.41
C THR A 117 32.94 24.11 -22.68
N THR A 118 33.00 22.77 -22.70
CA THR A 118 33.43 22.01 -23.87
C THR A 118 32.43 22.18 -25.02
N LEU A 119 31.13 22.11 -24.74
CA LEU A 119 30.08 22.31 -25.75
C LEU A 119 30.11 23.72 -26.35
N ASP A 120 30.26 24.74 -25.51
CA ASP A 120 30.37 26.14 -25.95
C ASP A 120 31.58 26.34 -26.89
N ARG A 121 32.73 25.73 -26.56
CA ARG A 121 33.95 25.83 -27.38
C ARG A 121 33.89 25.11 -28.73
N ILE A 122 33.07 24.07 -28.86
CA ILE A 122 32.96 23.29 -30.12
C ILE A 122 32.00 23.98 -31.11
N GLY A 123 31.12 24.87 -30.63
CA GLY A 123 30.31 25.76 -31.46
C GLY A 123 28.83 25.40 -31.56
N GLY A 124 28.10 26.22 -32.33
CA GLY A 124 26.63 26.33 -32.24
C GLY A 124 25.82 25.11 -32.70
N LEU A 125 26.33 24.27 -33.62
CA LEU A 125 25.58 23.12 -34.14
C LEU A 125 25.66 21.88 -33.23
N THR A 126 26.65 21.81 -32.32
CA THR A 126 26.82 20.67 -31.41
C THR A 126 25.93 20.74 -30.17
N THR A 127 25.57 21.94 -29.71
CA THR A 127 24.72 22.12 -28.53
C THR A 127 23.28 21.65 -28.77
N PRO A 128 22.58 22.02 -29.85
CA PRO A 128 21.25 21.48 -30.17
C PRO A 128 21.24 19.95 -30.34
N LEU A 129 22.32 19.40 -30.91
CA LEU A 129 22.48 17.96 -31.05
C LEU A 129 22.70 17.28 -29.70
N ALA A 130 23.58 17.81 -28.85
CA ALA A 130 23.82 17.28 -27.51
C ALA A 130 22.54 17.30 -26.66
N ARG A 131 21.74 18.36 -26.76
CA ARG A 131 20.41 18.45 -26.12
C ARG A 131 19.45 17.39 -26.64
N SER A 132 19.37 17.22 -27.96
CA SER A 132 18.53 16.18 -28.58
C SER A 132 18.94 14.76 -28.18
N VAL A 133 20.25 14.47 -28.12
CA VAL A 133 20.77 13.19 -27.62
C VAL A 133 20.44 13.02 -26.13
N ALA A 134 20.54 14.09 -25.34
CA ALA A 134 20.25 14.04 -23.91
C ALA A 134 18.78 13.78 -23.62
N VAL A 135 17.87 14.31 -24.46
CA VAL A 135 16.44 14.02 -24.40
C VAL A 135 16.15 12.61 -24.88
N LEU A 136 16.51 12.24 -26.12
CA LEU A 136 16.20 10.92 -26.70
C LEU A 136 16.89 9.74 -25.99
N GLY A 137 17.99 9.99 -25.29
CA GLY A 137 18.75 8.97 -24.58
C GLY A 137 19.17 7.83 -25.49
N ARG A 138 18.75 6.60 -25.15
CA ARG A 138 19.09 5.38 -25.91
C ARG A 138 18.39 5.28 -27.26
N SER A 139 17.32 6.04 -27.48
CA SER A 139 16.56 6.07 -28.73
C SER A 139 17.17 7.04 -29.76
N ALA A 140 18.31 7.67 -29.46
CA ALA A 140 18.95 8.65 -30.33
C ALA A 140 19.56 8.02 -31.60
N THR A 141 18.76 7.87 -32.67
CA THR A 141 19.26 7.47 -33.99
C THR A 141 19.65 8.70 -34.84
N PRO A 142 20.60 8.58 -35.79
CA PRO A 142 20.97 9.70 -36.67
C PRO A 142 19.78 10.32 -37.43
N ARG A 143 18.78 9.52 -37.78
CA ARG A 143 17.54 9.95 -38.43
C ARG A 143 16.67 10.79 -37.49
N LEU A 144 16.43 10.33 -36.26
CA LEU A 144 15.66 11.07 -35.25
C LEU A 144 16.35 12.38 -34.85
N LEU A 145 17.68 12.34 -34.71
CA LEU A 145 18.49 13.52 -34.41
C LEU A 145 18.40 14.56 -35.53
N ASP A 146 18.41 14.14 -36.79
CA ASP A 146 18.21 15.02 -37.94
C ASP A 146 16.81 15.65 -37.94
N GLN A 147 15.78 14.85 -37.72
CA GLN A 147 14.40 15.34 -37.66
C GLN A 147 14.15 16.32 -36.50
N LEU A 148 14.81 16.13 -35.34
CA LEU A 148 14.72 17.06 -34.21
C LEU A 148 15.50 18.36 -34.46
N THR A 149 16.71 18.27 -35.00
CA THR A 149 17.64 19.40 -35.10
C THR A 149 17.58 20.17 -36.42
N GLY A 150 17.13 19.54 -37.51
CA GLY A 150 17.09 20.10 -38.85
C GLY A 150 18.46 20.29 -39.53
N LEU A 151 19.51 19.64 -39.01
CA LEU A 151 20.90 19.85 -39.46
C LEU A 151 21.26 19.15 -40.79
N GLY A 152 20.42 18.22 -41.25
CA GLY A 152 20.74 17.29 -42.33
C GLY A 152 21.66 16.15 -41.86
N GLN A 153 21.55 14.98 -42.49
CA GLN A 153 22.40 13.81 -42.20
C GLN A 153 23.92 14.13 -42.15
N PRO A 154 24.50 14.90 -43.09
CA PRO A 154 25.93 15.25 -43.02
C PRO A 154 26.28 16.11 -41.80
N GLY A 155 25.38 17.01 -41.40
CA GLY A 155 25.53 17.86 -40.23
C GLY A 155 25.49 17.06 -38.92
N VAL A 156 24.52 16.15 -38.80
CA VAL A 156 24.39 15.24 -37.64
C VAL A 156 25.64 14.38 -37.47
N VAL A 157 26.12 13.75 -38.54
CA VAL A 157 27.30 12.89 -38.49
C VAL A 157 28.55 13.68 -38.10
N ARG A 158 28.69 14.93 -38.58
CA ARG A 158 29.82 15.81 -38.21
C ARG A 158 29.75 16.20 -36.73
N ALA A 159 28.57 16.60 -36.25
CA ALA A 159 28.39 17.01 -34.86
C ALA A 159 28.53 15.83 -33.87
N LEU A 160 28.05 14.63 -34.20
CA LEU A 160 28.30 13.41 -33.41
C LEU A 160 29.79 13.10 -33.30
N ARG A 161 30.54 13.23 -34.41
CA ARG A 161 32.00 13.06 -34.42
C ARG A 161 32.70 14.11 -33.56
N ALA A 162 32.31 15.37 -33.66
CA ALA A 162 32.88 16.44 -32.84
C ALA A 162 32.64 16.19 -31.33
N LEU A 163 31.43 15.79 -30.94
CA LEU A 163 31.09 15.44 -29.56
C LEU A 163 31.82 14.18 -29.06
N HIS A 164 32.07 13.22 -29.94
CA HIS A 164 32.87 12.04 -29.64
C HIS A 164 34.35 12.38 -29.40
N THR A 165 34.95 13.15 -30.31
CA THR A 165 36.34 13.62 -30.23
C THR A 165 36.58 14.50 -29.01
N ALA A 166 35.56 15.28 -28.59
CA ALA A 166 35.60 16.10 -27.40
C ALA A 166 35.49 15.33 -26.07
N GLY A 167 35.21 14.02 -26.12
CA GLY A 167 35.07 13.19 -24.94
C GLY A 167 33.71 13.30 -24.24
N ILE A 168 32.67 13.81 -24.92
CA ILE A 168 31.30 13.90 -24.39
C ILE A 168 30.51 12.62 -24.70
N LEU A 169 30.55 12.20 -25.97
CA LEU A 169 29.84 11.01 -26.45
C LEU A 169 30.78 9.84 -26.74
N THR A 170 30.24 8.64 -26.60
CA THR A 170 30.83 7.39 -27.12
C THR A 170 30.74 7.35 -28.64
N ALA A 171 31.45 6.42 -29.27
CA ALA A 171 31.35 6.22 -30.73
C ALA A 171 29.93 5.80 -31.18
N ARG A 172 29.11 5.29 -30.25
CA ARG A 172 27.70 4.94 -30.45
C ARG A 172 26.74 6.12 -30.27
N GLY A 173 27.25 7.32 -29.96
CA GLY A 173 26.42 8.52 -29.76
C GLY A 173 25.77 8.65 -28.38
N LEU A 174 26.12 7.79 -27.42
CA LEU A 174 25.63 7.88 -26.03
C LEU A 174 26.58 8.69 -25.15
N PHE A 175 26.06 9.39 -24.13
CA PHE A 175 26.90 10.06 -23.14
C PHE A 175 27.83 9.07 -22.43
N ARG A 176 29.10 9.46 -22.26
CA ARG A 176 30.09 8.63 -21.56
C ARG A 176 29.82 8.52 -20.06
N HIS A 177 29.07 9.47 -19.50
CA HIS A 177 28.74 9.51 -18.08
C HIS A 177 27.40 10.23 -17.83
N PRO A 178 26.53 9.73 -16.93
CA PRO A 178 25.23 10.35 -16.62
C PRO A 178 25.34 11.83 -16.23
N ALA A 179 26.33 12.19 -15.41
CA ALA A 179 26.53 13.60 -15.00
C ALA A 179 26.75 14.58 -16.19
N ALA A 180 27.27 14.10 -17.32
CA ALA A 180 27.39 14.91 -18.53
C ALA A 180 26.03 15.13 -19.21
N GLN A 181 25.19 14.08 -19.27
CA GLN A 181 23.81 14.17 -19.75
C GLN A 181 22.99 15.11 -18.85
N ASP A 182 23.10 14.93 -17.53
CA ASP A 182 22.41 15.77 -16.53
C ASP A 182 22.82 17.24 -16.65
N ALA A 183 24.12 17.53 -16.85
CA ALA A 183 24.60 18.89 -17.06
C ALA A 183 23.95 19.54 -18.30
N VAL A 184 23.87 18.81 -19.41
CA VAL A 184 23.22 19.29 -20.64
C VAL A 184 21.73 19.52 -20.42
N LEU A 185 21.03 18.58 -19.79
CA LEU A 185 19.60 18.72 -19.47
C LEU A 185 19.33 19.90 -18.53
N ALA A 186 20.17 20.09 -17.50
CA ALA A 186 20.04 21.19 -16.54
C ALA A 186 20.36 22.56 -17.17
N SER A 187 21.27 22.62 -18.14
CA SER A 187 21.59 23.85 -18.89
C SER A 187 20.56 24.21 -19.98
N THR A 188 19.62 23.32 -20.26
CA THR A 188 18.57 23.55 -21.26
C THR A 188 17.39 24.25 -20.61
N ASP A 189 16.93 25.34 -21.20
CA ASP A 189 15.77 26.06 -20.69
C ASP A 189 14.53 25.15 -20.67
N ALA A 190 13.66 25.36 -19.68
CA ALA A 190 12.52 24.47 -19.47
C ALA A 190 11.53 24.46 -20.65
N ALA A 191 11.41 25.57 -21.38
CA ALA A 191 10.52 25.67 -22.55
C ALA A 191 11.05 24.84 -23.73
N GLU A 192 12.34 24.95 -24.04
CA GLU A 192 13.00 24.15 -25.07
C GLU A 192 13.05 22.68 -24.69
N ARG A 193 13.28 22.34 -23.41
CA ARG A 193 13.22 20.94 -22.96
C ARG A 193 11.83 20.34 -23.16
N ARG A 194 10.76 21.08 -22.85
CA ARG A 194 9.38 20.63 -23.11
C ARG A 194 9.11 20.48 -24.61
N ARG A 195 9.55 21.44 -25.42
CA ARG A 195 9.43 21.40 -26.89
C ARG A 195 10.17 20.20 -27.49
N LEU A 196 11.39 19.92 -27.05
CA LEU A 196 12.18 18.76 -27.50
C LEU A 196 11.49 17.45 -27.13
N ASN A 197 10.98 17.32 -25.91
CA ASN A 197 10.23 16.13 -25.48
C ASN A 197 8.93 15.94 -26.28
N SER A 198 8.16 17.00 -26.52
CA SER A 198 6.95 16.95 -27.34
C SER A 198 7.25 16.46 -28.76
N ARG A 199 8.28 17.03 -29.42
CA ARG A 199 8.70 16.59 -30.75
C ARG A 199 9.27 15.17 -30.74
N ALA A 200 10.03 14.80 -29.72
CA ALA A 200 10.58 13.44 -29.56
C ALA A 200 9.45 12.41 -29.47
N ALA A 201 8.41 12.68 -28.68
CA ALA A 201 7.25 11.79 -28.56
C ALA A 201 6.58 11.53 -29.91
N VAL A 202 6.33 12.58 -30.71
CA VAL A 202 5.73 12.45 -32.06
C VAL A 202 6.59 11.57 -32.96
N LEU A 203 7.90 11.81 -33.01
CA LEU A 203 8.82 11.07 -33.88
C LEU A 203 8.99 9.61 -33.45
N LEU A 204 9.09 9.36 -32.14
CA LEU A 204 9.23 8.01 -31.60
C LEU A 204 7.96 7.18 -31.81
N ASN A 205 6.78 7.81 -31.73
CA ASN A 205 5.52 7.17 -32.09
C ASN A 205 5.48 6.79 -33.58
N ALA A 206 5.93 7.69 -34.46
CA ALA A 206 5.97 7.43 -35.91
C ALA A 206 6.96 6.30 -36.30
N GLU A 207 8.02 6.10 -35.53
CA GLU A 207 8.97 4.98 -35.71
C GLU A 207 8.50 3.67 -35.03
N GLY A 208 7.34 3.67 -34.35
CA GLY A 208 6.78 2.48 -33.71
C GLY A 208 7.54 2.03 -32.45
N CYS A 209 8.14 2.97 -31.71
CA CYS A 209 8.77 2.68 -30.41
C CYS A 209 7.74 2.22 -29.37
N SER A 210 8.22 1.64 -28.26
CA SER A 210 7.32 1.17 -27.18
C SER A 210 6.51 2.31 -26.58
N ALA A 211 5.30 1.98 -26.12
CA ALA A 211 4.36 2.94 -25.57
C ALA A 211 4.96 3.65 -24.35
N THR A 212 5.64 2.91 -23.46
CA THR A 212 6.31 3.48 -22.27
C THR A 212 7.36 4.54 -22.61
N VAL A 213 8.16 4.33 -23.66
CA VAL A 213 9.19 5.31 -24.08
C VAL A 213 8.55 6.59 -24.60
N VAL A 214 7.51 6.48 -25.42
CA VAL A 214 6.79 7.63 -25.96
C VAL A 214 6.05 8.38 -24.83
N ALA A 215 5.40 7.64 -23.93
CA ALA A 215 4.65 8.19 -22.79
C ALA A 215 5.55 8.96 -21.81
N GLN A 216 6.78 8.50 -21.56
CA GLN A 216 7.73 9.24 -20.74
C GLN A 216 8.04 10.62 -21.33
N HIS A 217 8.26 10.69 -22.66
CA HIS A 217 8.46 11.98 -23.34
C HIS A 217 7.21 12.87 -23.30
N LEU A 218 6.00 12.31 -23.42
CA LEU A 218 4.76 13.07 -23.25
C LEU A 218 4.64 13.63 -21.82
N LEU A 219 5.03 12.86 -20.81
CA LEU A 219 5.03 13.28 -19.41
C LEU A 219 6.04 14.40 -19.15
N ASP A 220 7.25 14.29 -19.70
CA ASP A 220 8.31 15.30 -19.57
C ASP A 220 8.03 16.57 -20.39
N ALA A 221 7.23 16.45 -21.47
CA ALA A 221 6.80 17.58 -22.29
C ALA A 221 5.76 18.45 -21.57
N ASP A 222 4.85 17.86 -20.80
CA ASP A 222 3.75 18.53 -20.08
C ASP A 222 3.00 19.55 -20.98
N SER A 223 2.73 19.15 -22.24
CA SER A 223 2.06 19.97 -23.26
C SER A 223 0.62 19.53 -23.50
N GLU A 224 -0.13 20.30 -24.30
CA GLU A 224 -1.40 19.84 -24.85
C GLU A 224 -1.19 18.53 -25.62
N LEU A 225 -2.11 17.58 -25.43
CA LEU A 225 -2.03 16.26 -26.02
C LEU A 225 -2.81 16.21 -27.32
N GLU A 226 -2.20 15.64 -28.35
CA GLU A 226 -2.90 15.28 -29.58
C GLU A 226 -3.71 13.98 -29.40
N PRO A 227 -4.77 13.73 -30.19
CA PRO A 227 -5.64 12.56 -30.01
C PRO A 227 -4.93 11.20 -30.03
N TRP A 228 -3.82 11.08 -30.76
CA TRP A 228 -3.04 9.83 -30.82
C TRP A 228 -2.33 9.50 -29.49
N ALA A 229 -2.12 10.49 -28.62
CA ALA A 229 -1.36 10.33 -27.38
C ALA A 229 -2.13 9.51 -26.33
N VAL A 230 -3.46 9.60 -26.30
CA VAL A 230 -4.28 8.94 -25.27
C VAL A 230 -4.15 7.40 -25.34
N PRO A 231 -4.32 6.73 -26.50
CA PRO A 231 -4.10 5.29 -26.61
C PRO A 231 -2.65 4.85 -26.28
N VAL A 232 -1.67 5.70 -26.55
CA VAL A 232 -0.26 5.43 -26.19
C VAL A 232 -0.08 5.47 -24.68
N LEU A 233 -0.66 6.46 -24.00
CA LEU A 233 -0.62 6.58 -22.54
C LEU A 233 -1.37 5.44 -21.85
N GLU A 234 -2.50 4.98 -22.39
CA GLU A 234 -3.22 3.79 -21.92
C GLU A 234 -2.35 2.53 -21.99
N ASN A 235 -1.73 2.29 -23.14
CA ASN A 235 -0.85 1.13 -23.31
C ASN A 235 0.40 1.22 -22.42
N ALA A 236 0.98 2.40 -22.29
CA ALA A 236 2.11 2.65 -21.40
C ALA A 236 1.73 2.45 -19.91
N ALA A 237 0.53 2.85 -19.50
CA ALA A 237 0.04 2.59 -18.15
C ALA A 237 -0.10 1.09 -17.89
N ARG A 238 -0.61 0.33 -18.86
CA ARG A 238 -0.72 -1.13 -18.76
C ARG A 238 0.66 -1.81 -18.71
N GLU A 239 1.61 -1.37 -19.54
CA GLU A 239 3.01 -1.83 -19.49
C GLU A 239 3.64 -1.53 -18.12
N ALA A 240 3.53 -0.30 -17.62
CA ALA A 240 4.05 0.09 -16.31
C ALA A 240 3.42 -0.72 -15.16
N CYS A 241 2.11 -1.04 -15.23
CA CYS A 241 1.46 -1.94 -14.27
C CYS A 241 2.08 -3.34 -14.29
N ASN A 242 2.32 -3.90 -15.48
CA ASN A 242 2.93 -5.23 -15.64
C ASN A 242 4.38 -5.25 -15.15
N ASP A 243 5.11 -4.16 -15.34
CA ASP A 243 6.49 -3.98 -14.88
C ASP A 243 6.59 -3.67 -13.37
N GLY A 244 5.45 -3.53 -12.69
CA GLY A 244 5.39 -3.32 -11.24
C GLY A 244 5.60 -1.88 -10.79
N ASP A 245 5.40 -0.88 -11.67
CA ASP A 245 5.46 0.55 -11.37
C ASP A 245 4.07 1.23 -11.45
N PRO A 246 3.23 1.03 -10.43
CA PRO A 246 1.89 1.63 -10.38
C PRO A 246 1.93 3.16 -10.25
N ALA A 247 3.03 3.74 -9.76
CA ALA A 247 3.17 5.18 -9.64
C ALA A 247 3.34 5.83 -11.02
N LEU A 248 4.17 5.23 -11.86
CA LEU A 248 4.35 5.64 -13.26
C LEU A 248 3.06 5.40 -14.07
N ALA A 249 2.41 4.25 -13.90
CA ALA A 249 1.12 3.97 -14.54
C ALA A 249 0.07 5.03 -14.19
N ALA A 250 -0.05 5.40 -12.91
CA ALA A 250 -0.96 6.45 -12.48
C ALA A 250 -0.58 7.83 -13.05
N ALA A 251 0.71 8.11 -13.26
CA ALA A 251 1.15 9.35 -13.91
C ALA A 251 0.69 9.40 -15.39
N PHE A 252 0.83 8.30 -16.12
CA PHE A 252 0.35 8.21 -17.51
C PHE A 252 -1.17 8.34 -17.61
N LEU A 253 -1.95 7.67 -16.75
CA LEU A 253 -3.41 7.79 -16.73
C LEU A 253 -3.87 9.22 -16.39
N ARG A 254 -3.21 9.89 -15.43
CA ARG A 254 -3.51 11.30 -15.10
C ARG A 254 -3.22 12.23 -16.26
N LEU A 255 -2.18 11.96 -17.04
CA LEU A 255 -1.89 12.73 -18.25
C LEU A 255 -2.95 12.47 -19.32
N ALA A 256 -3.30 11.20 -19.58
CA ALA A 256 -4.34 10.81 -20.53
C ALA A 256 -5.69 11.47 -20.23
N LEU A 257 -6.07 11.54 -18.94
CA LEU A 257 -7.29 12.18 -18.46
C LEU A 257 -7.40 13.68 -18.78
N ARG A 258 -6.31 14.37 -19.15
CA ARG A 258 -6.36 15.78 -19.55
C ARG A 258 -6.98 15.99 -20.92
N ALA A 259 -6.86 14.99 -21.81
CA ALA A 259 -7.39 15.05 -23.17
C ALA A 259 -8.55 14.07 -23.43
N ALA A 260 -8.81 13.16 -22.51
CA ALA A 260 -9.93 12.23 -22.62
C ALA A 260 -11.30 12.89 -22.38
N ASP A 261 -12.26 12.51 -23.20
CA ASP A 261 -13.66 12.93 -23.13
C ASP A 261 -14.62 11.73 -23.07
N GLY A 262 -15.89 12.01 -22.75
CA GLY A 262 -16.98 11.04 -22.78
C GLY A 262 -16.66 9.70 -22.09
N PRO A 263 -16.98 8.56 -22.75
CA PRO A 263 -16.72 7.22 -22.21
C PRO A 263 -15.24 6.91 -21.95
N GLN A 264 -14.31 7.45 -22.76
CA GLN A 264 -12.87 7.20 -22.57
C GLN A 264 -12.40 7.79 -21.23
N ARG A 265 -12.85 9.00 -20.89
CA ARG A 265 -12.58 9.62 -19.60
C ARG A 265 -13.11 8.77 -18.44
N ASP A 266 -14.28 8.16 -18.60
CA ASP A 266 -14.88 7.34 -17.55
C ASP A 266 -14.06 6.07 -17.28
N SER A 267 -13.66 5.39 -18.35
CA SER A 267 -12.83 4.17 -18.28
C SER A 267 -11.46 4.45 -17.67
N LEU A 268 -10.77 5.52 -18.13
CA LEU A 268 -9.49 5.95 -17.54
C LEU A 268 -9.62 6.33 -16.05
N THR A 269 -10.75 6.91 -15.65
CA THR A 269 -11.01 7.22 -14.23
C THR A 269 -11.24 5.95 -13.43
N ALA A 270 -11.90 4.94 -13.99
CA ALA A 270 -12.08 3.64 -13.34
C ALA A 270 -10.75 2.91 -13.15
N GLU A 271 -9.88 2.93 -14.17
CA GLU A 271 -8.54 2.36 -14.09
C GLU A 271 -7.66 3.07 -13.06
N LEU A 272 -7.67 4.42 -13.06
CA LEU A 272 -6.94 5.20 -12.06
C LEU A 272 -7.47 4.94 -10.64
N ALA A 273 -8.78 4.81 -10.47
CA ALA A 273 -9.37 4.48 -9.17
C ALA A 273 -8.95 3.10 -8.66
N ALA A 274 -8.79 2.14 -9.57
CA ALA A 274 -8.24 0.83 -9.23
C ALA A 274 -6.78 0.94 -8.77
N LEU A 275 -5.93 1.68 -9.49
CA LEU A 275 -4.54 1.90 -9.06
C LEU A 275 -4.43 2.65 -7.73
N ASP A 276 -5.26 3.68 -7.52
CA ASP A 276 -5.30 4.38 -6.25
C ASP A 276 -5.70 3.43 -5.12
N TRP A 277 -6.70 2.56 -5.31
CA TRP A 277 -7.10 1.56 -4.31
C TRP A 277 -5.96 0.57 -3.97
N TRP A 278 -5.12 0.23 -4.95
CA TRP A 278 -3.96 -0.64 -4.77
C TRP A 278 -2.89 -0.05 -3.85
N GLN A 279 -2.78 1.28 -3.85
CA GLN A 279 -1.87 2.00 -2.98
C GLN A 279 -2.51 2.29 -1.62
N SER A 280 -3.75 2.78 -1.63
CA SER A 280 -4.51 3.12 -0.44
C SER A 280 -6.01 3.06 -0.75
N PRO A 281 -6.80 2.23 -0.03
CA PRO A 281 -8.25 2.16 -0.26
C PRO A 281 -8.95 3.51 -0.10
N ARG A 282 -8.41 4.41 0.72
CA ARG A 282 -8.97 5.75 0.94
C ARG A 282 -8.83 6.64 -0.29
N ASP A 283 -7.75 6.50 -1.06
CA ASP A 283 -7.52 7.36 -2.22
C ASP A 283 -8.53 7.11 -3.33
N SER A 284 -9.08 5.89 -3.43
CA SER A 284 -10.13 5.58 -4.40
C SER A 284 -11.47 6.28 -4.09
N VAL A 285 -11.70 6.72 -2.84
CA VAL A 285 -12.95 7.37 -2.41
C VAL A 285 -13.23 8.62 -3.24
N ARG A 286 -12.19 9.36 -3.64
CA ARG A 286 -12.31 10.60 -4.43
C ARG A 286 -12.95 10.38 -5.80
N HIS A 287 -12.89 9.16 -6.33
CA HIS A 287 -13.44 8.80 -7.63
C HIS A 287 -14.85 8.22 -7.56
N LEU A 288 -15.28 7.73 -6.38
CA LEU A 288 -16.51 6.93 -6.27
C LEU A 288 -17.76 7.66 -6.74
N SER A 289 -17.94 8.93 -6.38
CA SER A 289 -19.12 9.70 -6.79
C SER A 289 -19.18 9.85 -8.32
N PHE A 290 -18.03 10.03 -8.97
CA PHE A 290 -17.93 10.10 -10.42
C PHE A 290 -18.24 8.74 -11.06
N LEU A 291 -17.63 7.66 -10.56
CA LEU A 291 -17.84 6.30 -11.09
C LEU A 291 -19.28 5.83 -10.92
N VAL A 292 -19.93 6.12 -9.80
CA VAL A 292 -21.35 5.81 -9.58
C VAL A 292 -22.23 6.52 -10.61
N ASN A 293 -21.94 7.80 -10.90
CA ASN A 293 -22.70 8.54 -11.90
C ASN A 293 -22.44 8.01 -13.32
N ALA A 294 -21.19 7.73 -13.67
CA ALA A 294 -20.83 7.16 -14.98
C ALA A 294 -21.47 5.79 -15.20
N ALA A 295 -21.43 4.92 -14.19
CA ALA A 295 -22.11 3.64 -14.23
C ALA A 295 -23.62 3.80 -14.38
N ARG A 296 -24.29 4.69 -13.63
CA ARG A 296 -25.75 4.86 -13.70
C ARG A 296 -26.25 5.17 -15.12
N VAL A 297 -25.47 5.93 -15.90
CA VAL A 297 -25.80 6.29 -17.28
C VAL A 297 -25.25 5.30 -18.33
N GLY A 298 -24.76 4.12 -17.91
CA GLY A 298 -24.30 3.06 -18.80
C GLY A 298 -22.96 3.36 -19.53
N ARG A 299 -22.13 4.25 -18.98
CA ARG A 299 -20.82 4.59 -19.58
C ARG A 299 -19.64 3.78 -19.03
N LEU A 300 -19.86 2.98 -17.99
CA LEU A 300 -18.89 2.02 -17.49
C LEU A 300 -19.23 0.61 -17.96
N SER A 301 -18.21 -0.17 -18.28
CA SER A 301 -18.36 -1.61 -18.48
C SER A 301 -18.82 -2.30 -17.19
N ALA A 302 -19.37 -3.51 -17.31
CA ALA A 302 -19.77 -4.29 -16.15
C ALA A 302 -18.62 -4.51 -15.16
N ALA A 303 -17.40 -4.78 -15.65
CA ALA A 303 -16.23 -5.00 -14.80
C ALA A 303 -15.82 -3.74 -14.02
N GLU A 304 -15.91 -2.57 -14.63
CA GLU A 304 -15.63 -1.28 -13.97
C GLU A 304 -16.71 -0.96 -12.94
N ALA A 305 -17.98 -1.21 -13.26
CA ALA A 305 -19.10 -1.02 -12.35
C ALA A 305 -19.04 -1.98 -11.14
N THR A 306 -18.71 -3.26 -11.34
CA THR A 306 -18.55 -4.22 -10.23
C THR A 306 -17.32 -3.90 -9.38
N THR A 307 -16.25 -3.37 -9.96
CA THR A 307 -15.08 -2.88 -9.23
C THR A 307 -15.42 -1.67 -8.37
N ALA A 308 -16.13 -0.68 -8.93
CA ALA A 308 -16.63 0.47 -8.17
C ALA A 308 -17.56 0.04 -7.02
N ALA A 309 -18.43 -0.95 -7.25
CA ALA A 309 -19.26 -1.54 -6.20
C ALA A 309 -18.41 -2.17 -5.08
N GLN A 310 -17.34 -2.89 -5.39
CA GLN A 310 -16.43 -3.46 -4.40
C GLN A 310 -15.76 -2.38 -3.54
N PHE A 311 -15.39 -1.23 -4.12
CA PHE A 311 -14.85 -0.10 -3.35
C PHE A 311 -15.90 0.53 -2.44
N LEU A 312 -17.13 0.71 -2.90
CA LEU A 312 -18.24 1.18 -2.05
C LEU A 312 -18.49 0.24 -0.86
N LEU A 313 -18.45 -1.07 -1.09
CA LEU A 313 -18.62 -2.09 -0.05
C LEU A 313 -17.49 -2.04 0.98
N TRP A 314 -16.24 -1.89 0.54
CA TRP A 314 -15.10 -1.72 1.45
C TRP A 314 -15.32 -0.56 2.41
N HIS A 315 -15.81 0.58 1.90
CA HIS A 315 -16.08 1.78 2.69
C HIS A 315 -17.44 1.78 3.42
N GLY A 316 -18.17 0.66 3.38
CA GLY A 316 -19.46 0.52 4.06
C GLY A 316 -20.62 1.27 3.41
N ARG A 317 -20.49 1.78 2.17
CA ARG A 317 -21.53 2.49 1.40
C ARG A 317 -22.46 1.50 0.70
N PHE A 318 -23.13 0.67 1.49
CA PHE A 318 -23.90 -0.49 1.01
C PHE A 318 -25.12 -0.11 0.17
N ASP A 319 -25.83 0.96 0.52
CA ASP A 319 -27.00 1.39 -0.24
C ASP A 319 -26.62 1.81 -1.66
N GLU A 320 -25.52 2.55 -1.81
CA GLU A 320 -25.01 2.98 -3.11
C GLU A 320 -24.47 1.82 -3.93
N ALA A 321 -23.74 0.88 -3.30
CA ALA A 321 -23.30 -0.34 -3.96
C ALA A 321 -24.49 -1.18 -4.46
N THR A 322 -25.55 -1.29 -3.65
CA THR A 322 -26.76 -2.02 -4.01
C THR A 322 -27.48 -1.35 -5.19
N THR A 323 -27.63 -0.03 -5.16
CA THR A 323 -28.25 0.72 -6.26
C THR A 323 -27.43 0.61 -7.54
N LEU A 324 -26.11 0.77 -7.46
CA LEU A 324 -25.20 0.62 -8.60
C LEU A 324 -25.32 -0.75 -9.28
N LEU A 325 -25.37 -1.83 -8.50
CA LEU A 325 -25.52 -3.19 -9.02
C LEU A 325 -26.93 -3.47 -9.58
N ALA A 326 -27.97 -2.85 -9.00
CA ALA A 326 -29.33 -2.92 -9.53
C ALA A 326 -29.45 -2.17 -10.87
N ASP A 327 -28.81 -1.00 -10.99
CA ASP A 327 -28.76 -0.20 -12.22
C ASP A 327 -28.03 -0.97 -13.33
N LEU A 328 -26.93 -1.66 -13.01
CA LEU A 328 -26.15 -2.47 -13.96
C LEU A 328 -27.01 -3.53 -14.68
N VAL A 329 -27.83 -4.28 -13.93
CA VAL A 329 -28.75 -5.25 -14.56
C VAL A 329 -29.96 -4.59 -15.22
N GLY A 330 -30.25 -3.33 -14.89
CA GLY A 330 -31.36 -2.57 -15.47
C GLY A 330 -31.09 -2.04 -16.88
N GLN A 331 -29.81 -1.81 -17.22
CA GLN A 331 -29.38 -1.11 -18.44
C GLN A 331 -29.63 -1.89 -19.74
N ASP A 332 -29.32 -3.19 -19.78
CA ASP A 332 -29.36 -3.98 -21.01
C ASP A 332 -30.31 -5.18 -20.89
N GLU A 333 -31.38 -5.23 -21.69
CA GLU A 333 -32.36 -6.34 -21.69
C GLU A 333 -31.72 -7.72 -21.93
N HIS A 334 -30.63 -7.74 -22.69
CA HIS A 334 -29.88 -8.94 -23.04
C HIS A 334 -28.38 -8.74 -22.79
N PRO A 335 -27.92 -8.88 -21.53
CA PRO A 335 -26.52 -8.68 -21.19
C PRO A 335 -25.64 -9.73 -21.88
N ASP A 336 -24.47 -9.29 -22.35
CA ASP A 336 -23.49 -10.14 -22.98
C ASP A 336 -22.88 -11.17 -21.98
N THR A 337 -22.07 -12.09 -22.49
CA THR A 337 -21.45 -13.13 -21.64
C THR A 337 -20.51 -12.54 -20.60
N SER A 338 -19.78 -11.46 -20.93
CA SER A 338 -18.84 -10.80 -20.03
C SER A 338 -19.57 -10.20 -18.82
N THR A 339 -20.65 -9.46 -19.07
CA THR A 339 -21.52 -8.86 -18.06
C THR A 339 -22.16 -9.93 -17.18
N ARG A 340 -22.63 -11.04 -17.76
CA ARG A 340 -23.19 -12.15 -16.98
C ARG A 340 -22.16 -12.83 -16.07
N ILE A 341 -20.89 -12.92 -16.49
CA ILE A 341 -19.80 -13.42 -15.63
C ILE A 341 -19.59 -12.48 -14.44
N GLU A 342 -19.57 -11.17 -14.67
CA GLU A 342 -19.41 -10.16 -13.62
C GLU A 342 -20.59 -10.16 -12.62
N ILE A 343 -21.83 -10.25 -13.10
CA ILE A 343 -23.03 -10.37 -12.27
C ILE A 343 -22.95 -11.64 -11.41
N ARG A 344 -22.61 -12.78 -12.01
CA ARG A 344 -22.53 -14.06 -11.29
C ARG A 344 -21.40 -14.07 -10.26
N PHE A 345 -20.25 -13.50 -10.60
CA PHE A 345 -19.14 -13.30 -9.66
C PHE A 345 -19.60 -12.45 -8.47
N MET A 346 -20.22 -11.30 -8.73
CA MET A 346 -20.69 -10.41 -7.68
C MET A 346 -21.78 -11.04 -6.80
N ASP A 347 -22.73 -11.82 -7.33
CA ASP A 347 -23.71 -12.53 -6.49
C ASP A 347 -23.02 -13.49 -5.51
N LEU A 348 -22.11 -14.33 -6.01
CA LEU A 348 -21.39 -15.30 -5.19
C LEU A 348 -20.50 -14.60 -4.15
N TRP A 349 -19.84 -13.52 -4.56
CA TRP A 349 -19.00 -12.71 -3.70
C TRP A 349 -19.78 -12.03 -2.57
N LEU A 350 -20.88 -11.35 -2.91
CA LEU A 350 -21.75 -10.68 -1.95
C LEU A 350 -22.33 -11.67 -0.95
N ARG A 351 -22.84 -12.82 -1.40
CA ARG A 351 -23.38 -13.84 -0.49
C ARG A 351 -22.35 -14.40 0.47
N SER A 352 -21.06 -14.36 0.09
CA SER A 352 -19.96 -14.87 0.90
C SER A 352 -19.48 -13.86 1.96
N LEU A 353 -19.31 -12.59 1.59
CA LEU A 353 -18.67 -11.60 2.46
C LEU A 353 -19.59 -10.44 2.89
N TYR A 354 -20.62 -10.14 2.11
CA TYR A 354 -21.59 -9.07 2.31
C TYR A 354 -23.05 -9.58 2.22
N PRO A 355 -23.42 -10.61 3.01
CA PRO A 355 -24.69 -11.31 2.83
C PRO A 355 -25.92 -10.41 3.03
N GLU A 356 -25.84 -9.38 3.89
CA GLU A 356 -26.94 -8.42 4.01
C GLU A 356 -27.16 -7.61 2.72
N VAL A 357 -26.08 -7.17 2.08
CA VAL A 357 -26.14 -6.48 0.79
C VAL A 357 -26.73 -7.39 -0.28
N ALA A 358 -26.34 -8.67 -0.31
CA ALA A 358 -26.93 -9.65 -1.23
C ALA A 358 -28.46 -9.75 -1.04
N ARG A 359 -28.94 -9.79 0.20
CA ARG A 359 -30.38 -9.82 0.50
C ARG A 359 -31.08 -8.53 0.08
N GLN A 360 -30.46 -7.37 0.34
CA GLN A 360 -31.01 -6.07 -0.07
C GLN A 360 -31.12 -5.97 -1.59
N LEU A 361 -30.10 -6.42 -2.31
CA LEU A 361 -30.07 -6.42 -3.77
C LEU A 361 -31.18 -7.28 -4.36
N VAL A 362 -31.36 -8.50 -3.84
CA VAL A 362 -32.47 -9.40 -4.23
C VAL A 362 -33.84 -8.77 -3.96
N ARG A 363 -34.01 -8.05 -2.85
CA ARG A 363 -35.27 -7.34 -2.54
C ARG A 363 -35.52 -6.15 -3.47
N ARG A 364 -34.46 -5.43 -3.86
CA ARG A 364 -34.57 -4.22 -4.69
C ARG A 364 -34.72 -4.51 -6.18
N SER A 365 -34.08 -5.56 -6.68
CA SER A 365 -34.04 -5.87 -8.11
C SER A 365 -34.43 -7.32 -8.38
N PRO A 366 -35.68 -7.58 -8.79
CA PRO A 366 -36.09 -8.91 -9.28
C PRO A 366 -35.25 -9.37 -10.46
N ARG A 367 -34.87 -8.44 -11.36
CA ARG A 367 -34.03 -8.73 -12.53
C ARG A 367 -32.65 -9.25 -12.16
N TRP A 368 -32.08 -8.80 -11.03
CA TRP A 368 -30.84 -9.39 -10.52
C TRP A 368 -31.00 -10.90 -10.24
N VAL A 369 -32.16 -11.31 -9.73
CA VAL A 369 -32.46 -12.72 -9.44
C VAL A 369 -32.56 -13.54 -10.71
N ASP A 370 -33.16 -12.97 -11.76
CA ASP A 370 -33.27 -13.61 -13.06
C ASP A 370 -31.89 -13.79 -13.68
N GLU A 371 -31.12 -12.69 -13.81
CA GLU A 371 -29.81 -12.72 -14.48
C GLU A 371 -28.80 -13.61 -13.77
N ARG A 372 -28.71 -13.55 -12.44
CA ARG A 372 -27.79 -14.42 -11.69
C ARG A 372 -28.15 -15.91 -11.85
N SER A 373 -29.39 -16.25 -12.18
CA SER A 373 -29.88 -17.64 -12.28
C SER A 373 -29.75 -18.21 -13.69
N ARG A 374 -29.45 -17.37 -14.69
CA ARG A 374 -29.24 -17.82 -16.07
C ARG A 374 -27.99 -18.69 -16.18
N ASP A 375 -28.08 -19.66 -17.09
CA ASP A 375 -26.96 -20.54 -17.39
C ASP A 375 -25.82 -19.75 -18.06
N LEU A 376 -24.61 -20.03 -17.59
CA LEU A 376 -23.38 -19.57 -18.21
C LEU A 376 -22.79 -20.70 -19.05
N PRO A 377 -22.15 -20.39 -20.20
CA PRO A 377 -21.35 -21.38 -20.90
C PRO A 377 -20.24 -21.89 -19.97
N ALA A 378 -19.78 -23.13 -20.18
CA ALA A 378 -18.69 -23.72 -19.41
C ALA A 378 -17.35 -23.02 -19.74
N ILE A 379 -17.14 -21.85 -19.14
CA ILE A 379 -15.96 -21.02 -19.30
C ILE A 379 -15.21 -21.02 -17.97
N PHE A 380 -13.92 -21.37 -18.02
CA PHE A 380 -13.07 -21.24 -16.86
C PHE A 380 -12.71 -19.77 -16.65
N HIS A 381 -13.24 -19.16 -15.59
CA HIS A 381 -12.89 -17.81 -15.16
C HIS A 381 -12.37 -17.86 -13.71
N PRO A 382 -11.08 -17.58 -13.44
CA PRO A 382 -10.47 -17.81 -12.12
C PRO A 382 -11.21 -17.14 -10.95
N ARG A 383 -11.63 -15.88 -11.11
CA ARG A 383 -12.39 -15.15 -10.08
C ARG A 383 -13.73 -15.82 -9.78
N LEU A 384 -14.41 -16.28 -10.83
CA LEU A 384 -15.73 -16.92 -10.71
C LEU A 384 -15.64 -18.30 -10.07
N GLU A 385 -14.64 -19.10 -10.45
CA GLU A 385 -14.41 -20.41 -9.84
C GLU A 385 -14.04 -20.28 -8.36
N ALA A 386 -13.14 -19.35 -8.00
CA ALA A 386 -12.78 -19.10 -6.62
C ALA A 386 -14.00 -18.66 -5.76
N ALA A 387 -14.80 -17.73 -6.27
CA ALA A 387 -16.03 -17.29 -5.59
C ALA A 387 -17.06 -18.43 -5.46
N THR A 388 -17.16 -19.31 -6.47
CA THR A 388 -18.02 -20.50 -6.43
C THR A 388 -17.60 -21.44 -5.32
N GLN A 389 -16.30 -21.73 -5.21
CA GLN A 389 -15.77 -22.59 -4.16
C GLN A 389 -16.03 -22.01 -2.76
N LEU A 390 -15.79 -20.71 -2.56
CA LEU A 390 -16.09 -20.04 -1.29
C LEU A 390 -17.58 -20.12 -0.93
N ALA A 391 -18.47 -19.83 -1.88
CA ALA A 391 -19.92 -19.91 -1.64
C ALA A 391 -20.41 -21.33 -1.32
N ARG A 392 -19.80 -22.36 -1.93
CA ARG A 392 -20.09 -23.77 -1.60
C ARG A 392 -19.69 -24.14 -0.18
N VAL A 393 -18.50 -23.71 0.25
CA VAL A 393 -18.03 -23.90 1.63
C VAL A 393 -18.99 -23.22 2.61
N LEU A 394 -19.32 -21.95 2.37
CA LEU A 394 -20.18 -21.16 3.26
C LEU A 394 -21.65 -21.60 3.27
N SER A 395 -22.12 -22.33 2.25
CA SER A 395 -23.45 -22.95 2.24
C SER A 395 -23.48 -24.37 2.84
N GLY A 396 -22.37 -24.82 3.43
CA GLY A 396 -22.26 -26.15 4.04
C GLY A 396 -22.21 -27.30 3.02
N ARG A 397 -21.78 -27.03 1.79
CA ARG A 397 -21.67 -27.99 0.68
C ARG A 397 -20.28 -27.94 0.03
N PRO A 398 -19.19 -28.09 0.80
CA PRO A 398 -17.83 -28.00 0.27
C PRO A 398 -17.62 -29.03 -0.84
N ASP A 399 -16.84 -28.66 -1.85
CA ASP A 399 -16.38 -29.60 -2.87
C ASP A 399 -15.29 -30.51 -2.27
N PRO A 400 -15.40 -31.84 -2.35
CA PRO A 400 -14.34 -32.74 -1.91
C PRO A 400 -12.99 -32.49 -2.60
N ALA A 401 -13.01 -31.98 -3.85
CA ALA A 401 -11.81 -31.65 -4.61
C ALA A 401 -11.29 -30.22 -4.36
N LEU A 402 -11.83 -29.50 -3.37
CA LEU A 402 -11.48 -28.11 -3.08
C LEU A 402 -9.96 -27.87 -2.93
N PRO A 403 -9.16 -28.69 -2.21
CA PRO A 403 -7.71 -28.48 -2.10
C PRO A 403 -7.00 -28.45 -3.46
N LEU A 404 -7.33 -29.41 -4.33
CA LEU A 404 -6.75 -29.50 -5.67
C LEU A 404 -7.20 -28.35 -6.57
N ARG A 405 -8.49 -27.98 -6.52
CA ARG A 405 -9.00 -26.84 -7.30
C ARG A 405 -8.39 -25.51 -6.86
N ALA A 406 -8.28 -25.29 -5.55
CA ALA A 406 -7.66 -24.10 -5.01
C ALA A 406 -6.19 -24.01 -5.44
N GLU A 407 -5.44 -25.11 -5.38
CA GLU A 407 -4.07 -25.18 -5.89
C GLU A 407 -3.98 -24.87 -7.39
N GLN A 408 -4.88 -25.42 -8.21
CA GLN A 408 -4.91 -25.14 -9.65
C GLN A 408 -5.18 -23.66 -9.94
N ILE A 409 -6.13 -23.04 -9.24
CA ILE A 409 -6.43 -21.60 -9.37
C ILE A 409 -5.21 -20.78 -8.97
N ILE A 410 -4.60 -21.07 -7.82
CA ILE A 410 -3.49 -20.27 -7.29
C ILE A 410 -2.22 -20.45 -8.13
N ARG A 411 -1.92 -21.66 -8.62
CA ARG A 411 -0.73 -21.87 -9.49
C ARG A 411 -0.88 -21.18 -10.84
N ARG A 412 -2.05 -21.27 -11.48
CA ARG A 412 -2.29 -20.61 -12.76
C ARG A 412 -2.17 -19.10 -12.64
N THR A 413 -2.69 -18.54 -11.56
CA THR A 413 -2.64 -17.09 -11.29
C THR A 413 -1.22 -16.58 -11.03
N VAL A 414 -0.37 -17.35 -10.33
CA VAL A 414 1.05 -16.98 -10.12
C VAL A 414 1.87 -17.06 -11.42
N GLN A 415 1.50 -17.91 -12.38
CA GLN A 415 2.26 -18.13 -13.62
C GLN A 415 2.00 -17.10 -14.73
N THR A 416 0.84 -16.43 -14.76
CA THR A 416 0.43 -15.56 -15.87
C THR A 416 0.95 -14.12 -15.81
N GLY A 417 1.68 -13.72 -14.74
CA GLY A 417 1.91 -12.30 -14.44
C GLY A 417 0.60 -11.61 -14.01
N SER A 418 0.68 -10.47 -13.33
CA SER A 418 -0.45 -9.92 -12.55
C SER A 418 -1.24 -8.82 -13.25
N PRO A 419 -2.44 -9.12 -13.79
CA PRO A 419 -3.57 -8.22 -13.63
C PRO A 419 -4.06 -8.26 -12.17
N PRO A 420 -4.65 -7.16 -11.66
CA PRO A 420 -5.24 -7.08 -10.33
C PRO A 420 -6.22 -8.18 -9.93
N GLU A 421 -6.93 -8.70 -10.93
CA GLU A 421 -7.96 -9.71 -10.80
C GLU A 421 -7.44 -11.09 -10.37
N THR A 422 -6.19 -11.37 -10.74
CA THR A 422 -5.51 -12.66 -10.58
C THR A 422 -5.15 -12.90 -9.11
N ILE A 423 -4.64 -11.87 -8.42
CA ILE A 423 -4.37 -11.91 -6.97
C ILE A 423 -5.68 -12.03 -6.18
N SER A 424 -6.72 -11.34 -6.62
CA SER A 424 -8.04 -11.45 -6.00
C SER A 424 -8.54 -12.90 -6.03
N ALA A 425 -8.58 -13.54 -7.21
CA ALA A 425 -9.00 -14.93 -7.34
C ALA A 425 -8.22 -15.89 -6.42
N ALA A 426 -6.89 -15.77 -6.39
CA ALA A 426 -6.03 -16.60 -5.55
C ALA A 426 -6.31 -16.41 -4.05
N SER A 427 -6.49 -15.16 -3.61
CA SER A 427 -6.82 -14.85 -2.21
C SER A 427 -8.15 -15.47 -1.77
N VAL A 428 -9.14 -15.49 -2.67
CA VAL A 428 -10.48 -16.06 -2.42
C VAL A 428 -10.44 -17.58 -2.37
N ALA A 429 -9.66 -18.22 -3.24
CA ALA A 429 -9.45 -19.67 -3.21
C ALA A 429 -8.77 -20.10 -1.89
N ALA A 430 -7.76 -19.37 -1.43
CA ALA A 430 -7.12 -19.62 -0.14
C ALA A 430 -8.08 -19.37 1.04
N LEU A 431 -8.95 -18.36 0.96
CA LEU A 431 -10.01 -18.13 1.94
C LEU A 431 -11.03 -19.28 1.99
N ALA A 432 -11.38 -19.86 0.85
CA ALA A 432 -12.25 -21.03 0.79
C ALA A 432 -11.61 -22.23 1.51
N LEU A 433 -10.30 -22.46 1.36
CA LEU A 433 -9.57 -23.48 2.13
C LEU A 433 -9.63 -23.21 3.64
N LEU A 434 -9.43 -21.96 4.04
CA LEU A 434 -9.45 -21.55 5.44
C LEU A 434 -10.80 -21.84 6.11
N TYR A 435 -11.90 -21.49 5.43
CA TYR A 435 -13.26 -21.75 5.92
C TYR A 435 -13.72 -23.20 5.70
N ALA A 436 -13.02 -24.00 4.90
CA ALA A 436 -13.23 -25.44 4.83
C ALA A 436 -12.47 -26.20 5.94
N GLY A 437 -11.70 -25.50 6.79
CA GLY A 437 -10.90 -26.10 7.86
C GLY A 437 -9.48 -26.51 7.46
N HIS A 438 -9.04 -26.21 6.23
CA HIS A 438 -7.68 -26.47 5.75
C HIS A 438 -6.72 -25.31 6.07
N ALA A 439 -6.60 -24.95 7.35
CA ALA A 439 -5.85 -23.76 7.79
C ALA A 439 -4.37 -23.77 7.39
N GLU A 440 -3.70 -24.93 7.48
CA GLU A 440 -2.28 -25.06 7.09
C GLU A 440 -2.08 -24.88 5.58
N GLY A 441 -2.99 -25.41 4.75
CA GLY A 441 -2.98 -25.21 3.31
C GLY A 441 -3.20 -23.75 2.93
N ALA A 442 -4.19 -23.09 3.57
CA ALA A 442 -4.45 -21.67 3.38
C ALA A 442 -3.25 -20.80 3.79
N ARG A 443 -2.64 -21.07 4.96
CA ARG A 443 -1.45 -20.35 5.46
C ARG A 443 -0.31 -20.35 4.45
N ARG A 444 0.02 -21.53 3.88
CA ARG A 444 1.08 -21.67 2.87
C ARG A 444 0.79 -20.85 1.63
N TRP A 445 -0.45 -20.83 1.17
CA TRP A 445 -0.84 -20.03 0.01
C TRP A 445 -0.79 -18.53 0.27
N PHE A 446 -1.28 -18.04 1.42
CA PHE A 446 -1.14 -16.62 1.77
C PHE A 446 0.33 -16.20 1.87
N GLU A 447 1.18 -17.06 2.43
CA GLU A 447 2.63 -16.83 2.50
C GLU A 447 3.28 -16.77 1.11
N ASN A 448 2.87 -17.64 0.19
CA ASN A 448 3.35 -17.61 -1.19
C ASN A 448 2.87 -16.36 -1.94
N LEU A 449 1.62 -15.95 -1.75
CA LEU A 449 1.08 -14.73 -2.36
C LEU A 449 1.79 -13.47 -1.86
N LEU A 450 2.17 -13.41 -0.58
CA LEU A 450 2.94 -12.29 -0.03
C LEU A 450 4.36 -12.16 -0.63
N ARG A 451 4.87 -13.19 -1.30
CA ARG A 451 6.16 -13.15 -2.00
C ARG A 451 6.04 -12.69 -3.46
N ASN A 452 4.82 -12.50 -3.97
CA ASN A 452 4.60 -12.04 -5.34
C ASN A 452 4.96 -10.55 -5.46
N ASP A 453 5.72 -10.19 -6.49
CA ASP A 453 6.23 -8.82 -6.69
C ASP A 453 5.11 -7.77 -6.74
N SER A 454 3.97 -8.10 -7.38
CA SER A 454 2.81 -7.19 -7.46
C SER A 454 2.10 -7.01 -6.12
N VAL A 455 2.18 -8.00 -5.22
CA VAL A 455 1.71 -7.86 -3.84
C VAL A 455 2.70 -7.02 -3.03
N GLN A 456 4.01 -7.19 -3.25
CA GLN A 456 5.03 -6.38 -2.57
C GLN A 456 4.96 -4.90 -2.96
N SER A 457 4.56 -4.58 -4.19
CA SER A 457 4.32 -3.21 -4.65
C SER A 457 2.93 -2.65 -4.29
N SER A 458 2.07 -3.44 -3.62
CA SER A 458 0.74 -3.02 -3.18
C SER A 458 0.59 -3.13 -1.65
N PRO A 459 0.66 -1.98 -0.92
CA PRO A 459 0.37 -1.94 0.51
C PRO A 459 -1.01 -2.54 0.84
N THR A 460 -2.01 -2.31 -0.01
CA THR A 460 -3.38 -2.82 0.19
C THR A 460 -3.46 -4.33 0.18
N TRP A 461 -2.89 -4.97 -0.84
CA TRP A 461 -2.88 -6.42 -0.91
C TRP A 461 -1.97 -7.04 0.14
N GLY A 462 -0.81 -6.43 0.40
CA GLY A 462 0.10 -6.85 1.48
C GLY A 462 -0.61 -6.89 2.83
N ALA A 463 -1.27 -5.80 3.22
CA ALA A 463 -2.00 -5.70 4.48
C ALA A 463 -3.16 -6.71 4.58
N LYS A 464 -3.97 -6.82 3.52
CA LYS A 464 -5.11 -7.75 3.46
C LYS A 464 -4.66 -9.22 3.57
N LEU A 465 -3.60 -9.61 2.85
CA LEU A 465 -3.07 -10.97 2.91
C LEU A 465 -2.39 -11.27 4.24
N LEU A 466 -1.73 -10.29 4.86
CA LEU A 466 -1.21 -10.42 6.24
C LEU A 466 -2.34 -10.68 7.25
N ALA A 467 -3.46 -9.96 7.16
CA ALA A 467 -4.61 -10.17 8.03
C ALA A 467 -5.22 -11.58 7.86
N LEU A 468 -5.33 -12.07 6.63
CA LEU A 468 -5.82 -13.43 6.33
C LEU A 468 -4.85 -14.51 6.82
N ARG A 469 -3.53 -14.28 6.67
CA ARG A 469 -2.51 -15.19 7.21
C ARG A 469 -2.51 -15.19 8.75
N ALA A 470 -2.78 -14.05 9.37
CA ALA A 470 -2.93 -13.93 10.82
C ALA A 470 -4.11 -14.78 11.32
N GLU A 471 -5.25 -14.74 10.61
CA GLU A 471 -6.40 -15.59 10.93
C GLU A 471 -6.07 -17.09 10.77
N ALA A 472 -5.32 -17.47 9.73
CA ALA A 472 -4.84 -18.84 9.57
C ALA A 472 -3.91 -19.27 10.72
N ALA A 473 -2.98 -18.42 11.14
CA ALA A 473 -2.10 -18.67 12.28
C ALA A 473 -2.89 -18.81 13.59
N MET A 474 -3.92 -17.96 13.79
CA MET A 474 -4.78 -18.03 14.97
C MET A 474 -5.53 -19.36 15.05
N ARG A 475 -6.02 -19.89 13.91
CA ARG A 475 -6.67 -21.21 13.83
C ARG A 475 -5.72 -22.39 14.08
N LEU A 476 -4.44 -22.21 13.81
CA LEU A 476 -3.39 -23.19 14.10
C LEU A 476 -2.88 -23.12 15.55
N GLY A 477 -3.48 -22.27 16.39
CA GLY A 477 -3.07 -22.07 17.79
C GLY A 477 -1.81 -21.22 17.96
N GLN A 478 -1.35 -20.54 16.90
CA GLN A 478 -0.13 -19.74 16.91
C GLN A 478 -0.43 -18.29 17.28
N ALA A 479 -0.88 -18.05 18.52
CA ALA A 479 -1.36 -16.74 18.96
C ALA A 479 -0.32 -15.63 18.86
N ASP A 480 0.95 -15.90 19.20
CA ASP A 480 2.02 -14.90 19.10
C ASP A 480 2.27 -14.46 17.64
N THR A 481 2.47 -15.43 16.74
CA THR A 481 2.59 -15.19 15.29
C THR A 481 1.38 -14.46 14.73
N ALA A 482 0.17 -14.86 15.11
CA ALA A 482 -1.06 -14.20 14.68
C ALA A 482 -1.11 -12.74 15.12
N GLY A 483 -0.73 -12.45 16.36
CA GLY A 483 -0.63 -11.09 16.89
C GLY A 483 0.39 -10.23 16.13
N GLN A 484 1.58 -10.77 15.84
CA GLN A 484 2.60 -10.06 15.06
C GLN A 484 2.11 -9.74 13.63
N LEU A 485 1.53 -10.73 12.94
CA LEU A 485 1.00 -10.55 11.59
C LEU A 485 -0.16 -9.54 11.55
N ALA A 486 -1.07 -9.60 12.52
CA ALA A 486 -2.19 -8.67 12.61
C ALA A 486 -1.74 -7.23 12.89
N ARG A 487 -0.74 -7.03 13.77
CA ARG A 487 -0.11 -5.71 13.96
C ARG A 487 0.56 -5.22 12.68
N GLY A 488 1.27 -6.09 11.97
CA GLY A 488 1.85 -5.78 10.66
C GLY A 488 0.80 -5.30 9.66
N ALA A 489 -0.34 -5.99 9.57
CA ALA A 489 -1.46 -5.57 8.72
C ALA A 489 -2.02 -4.21 9.14
N LEU A 490 -2.25 -3.99 10.44
CA LEU A 490 -2.76 -2.71 10.97
C LEU A 490 -1.76 -1.56 10.85
N SER A 491 -0.46 -1.83 10.73
CA SER A 491 0.55 -0.78 10.54
C SER A 491 0.58 -0.19 9.12
N ALA A 492 0.01 -0.91 8.14
CA ALA A 492 -0.02 -0.46 6.76
C ALA A 492 -1.00 0.71 6.53
N PHE A 493 -2.05 0.82 7.34
CA PHE A 493 -3.14 1.77 7.17
C PHE A 493 -3.65 2.30 8.49
N THR A 494 -4.29 3.48 8.47
CA THR A 494 -5.07 3.89 9.65
C THR A 494 -6.31 3.00 9.78
N VAL A 495 -6.87 2.90 10.99
CA VAL A 495 -8.11 2.13 11.27
C VAL A 495 -9.26 2.57 10.36
N ALA A 496 -9.33 3.85 9.99
CA ALA A 496 -10.38 4.38 9.12
C ALA A 496 -10.24 3.92 7.65
N ASP A 497 -9.02 3.74 7.15
CA ASP A 497 -8.78 3.40 5.74
C ASP A 497 -9.11 1.92 5.43
N TRP A 498 -9.17 1.08 6.46
CA TRP A 498 -9.60 -0.31 6.37
C TRP A 498 -11.10 -0.48 6.09
N GLY A 499 -11.90 0.57 6.24
CA GLY A 499 -13.35 0.48 6.10
C GLY A 499 -13.95 -0.66 6.93
N VAL A 500 -14.89 -1.42 6.38
CA VAL A 500 -15.47 -2.59 7.06
C VAL A 500 -14.49 -3.78 7.16
N GLY A 501 -13.42 -3.78 6.37
CA GLY A 501 -12.39 -4.82 6.40
C GLY A 501 -11.62 -4.88 7.73
N ILE A 502 -11.65 -3.81 8.52
CA ILE A 502 -10.95 -3.68 9.81
C ILE A 502 -11.29 -4.81 10.79
N GLY A 503 -12.51 -5.37 10.70
CA GLY A 503 -13.00 -6.39 11.63
C GLY A 503 -12.12 -7.65 11.66
N LEU A 504 -11.48 -8.01 10.54
CA LEU A 504 -10.60 -9.18 10.48
C LEU A 504 -9.28 -8.98 11.25
N PRO A 505 -8.38 -8.04 10.87
CA PRO A 505 -7.11 -7.88 11.58
C PRO A 505 -7.30 -7.48 13.04
N LEU A 506 -8.30 -6.64 13.35
CA LEU A 506 -8.60 -6.26 14.73
C LEU A 506 -9.12 -7.45 15.55
N GLY A 507 -10.04 -8.25 14.99
CA GLY A 507 -10.56 -9.45 15.66
C GLY A 507 -9.46 -10.49 15.95
N VAL A 508 -8.57 -10.73 14.97
CA VAL A 508 -7.41 -11.62 15.17
C VAL A 508 -6.49 -11.10 16.27
N LEU A 509 -6.17 -9.79 16.27
CA LEU A 509 -5.28 -9.21 17.27
C LEU A 509 -5.88 -9.28 18.68
N VAL A 510 -7.18 -8.99 18.83
CA VAL A 510 -7.90 -9.13 20.11
C VAL A 510 -7.85 -10.58 20.60
N ARG A 511 -8.10 -11.56 19.72
CA ARG A 511 -8.00 -13.00 20.07
C ARG A 511 -6.59 -13.38 20.48
N ALA A 512 -5.57 -12.93 19.77
CA ALA A 512 -4.18 -13.19 20.10
C ALA A 512 -3.81 -12.60 21.47
N MET A 513 -4.15 -11.34 21.74
CA MET A 513 -3.89 -10.71 23.04
C MET A 513 -4.63 -11.40 24.18
N THR A 514 -5.87 -11.83 23.95
CA THR A 514 -6.66 -12.59 24.93
C THR A 514 -5.99 -13.92 25.29
N VAL A 515 -5.56 -14.71 24.30
CA VAL A 515 -4.90 -16.01 24.53
C VAL A 515 -3.54 -15.83 25.21
N LEU A 516 -2.83 -14.74 24.94
CA LEU A 516 -1.56 -14.40 25.58
C LEU A 516 -1.73 -13.78 26.99
N GLY A 517 -2.96 -13.64 27.51
CA GLY A 517 -3.24 -13.05 28.82
C GLY A 517 -3.07 -11.52 28.89
N ARG A 518 -2.91 -10.85 27.73
CA ARG A 518 -2.71 -9.40 27.61
C ARG A 518 -4.07 -8.69 27.52
N HIS A 519 -4.87 -8.81 28.59
CA HIS A 519 -6.28 -8.38 28.60
C HIS A 519 -6.46 -6.86 28.54
N ASP A 520 -5.51 -6.08 29.07
CA ASP A 520 -5.56 -4.62 28.99
C ASP A 520 -5.43 -4.15 27.54
N GLU A 521 -4.44 -4.67 26.81
CA GLU A 521 -4.26 -4.38 25.38
C GLU A 521 -5.45 -4.84 24.54
N ALA A 522 -6.00 -6.03 24.84
CA ALA A 522 -7.22 -6.49 24.15
C ALA A 522 -8.41 -5.53 24.38
N SER A 523 -8.52 -4.93 25.57
CA SER A 523 -9.56 -3.96 25.90
C SER A 523 -9.34 -2.63 25.18
N GLU A 524 -8.10 -2.11 25.16
CA GLU A 524 -7.74 -0.90 24.42
C GLU A 524 -8.05 -1.03 22.92
N LEU A 525 -7.77 -2.19 22.34
CA LEU A 525 -8.08 -2.48 20.93
C LEU A 525 -9.60 -2.45 20.64
N LEU A 526 -10.42 -2.89 21.60
CA LEU A 526 -11.88 -2.89 21.47
C LEU A 526 -12.49 -1.50 21.64
N ASP A 527 -11.76 -0.54 22.21
CA ASP A 527 -12.19 0.87 22.33
C ASP A 527 -12.06 1.66 21.03
N HIS A 528 -11.36 1.11 20.02
CA HIS A 528 -11.25 1.75 18.72
C HIS A 528 -12.61 1.85 17.99
N PRO A 529 -12.94 3.02 17.41
CA PRO A 529 -14.17 3.18 16.66
C PRO A 529 -14.13 2.32 15.39
N ILE A 530 -15.20 1.56 15.17
CA ILE A 530 -15.39 0.69 14.02
C ILE A 530 -16.64 1.10 13.23
N PRO A 531 -16.68 0.91 11.90
CA PRO A 531 -17.86 1.24 11.10
C PRO A 531 -19.07 0.39 11.51
N ALA A 532 -20.24 1.00 11.73
CA ALA A 532 -21.45 0.28 12.13
C ALA A 532 -21.87 -0.81 11.11
N ASN A 533 -21.72 -0.51 9.82
CA ASN A 533 -22.04 -1.44 8.73
C ASN A 533 -21.12 -2.68 8.70
N MET A 534 -19.99 -2.67 9.42
CA MET A 534 -19.12 -3.85 9.54
C MET A 534 -19.86 -5.05 10.14
N PHE A 535 -20.78 -4.84 11.08
CA PHE A 535 -21.55 -5.92 11.71
C PHE A 535 -22.52 -6.65 10.76
N GLN A 536 -22.75 -6.11 9.57
CA GLN A 536 -23.57 -6.74 8.52
C GLN A 536 -22.73 -7.56 7.54
N THR A 537 -21.45 -7.80 7.84
CA THR A 537 -20.48 -8.50 6.98
C THR A 537 -19.88 -9.71 7.68
N GLY A 538 -19.20 -10.57 6.92
CA GLY A 538 -18.39 -11.66 7.49
C GLY A 538 -17.27 -11.17 8.40
N PHE A 539 -16.74 -9.95 8.19
CA PHE A 539 -15.73 -9.34 9.08
C PHE A 539 -16.30 -9.02 10.46
N GLY A 540 -17.58 -8.63 10.52
CA GLY A 540 -18.29 -8.39 11.77
C GLY A 540 -18.39 -9.64 12.64
N LEU A 541 -18.56 -10.82 12.03
CA LEU A 541 -18.62 -12.09 12.78
C LEU A 541 -17.28 -12.39 13.49
N HIS A 542 -16.16 -12.22 12.80
CA HIS A 542 -14.81 -12.41 13.39
C HIS A 542 -14.55 -11.45 14.55
N TYR A 543 -14.97 -10.19 14.39
CA TYR A 543 -14.85 -9.20 15.46
C TYR A 543 -15.74 -9.51 16.66
N LEU A 544 -17.00 -9.90 16.44
CA LEU A 544 -17.93 -10.29 17.51
C LEU A 544 -17.45 -11.53 18.25
N GLU A 545 -16.94 -12.53 17.53
CA GLU A 545 -16.32 -13.71 18.14
C GLU A 545 -15.15 -13.29 19.04
N ALA A 546 -14.24 -12.46 18.53
CA ALA A 546 -13.07 -11.99 19.26
C ALA A 546 -13.45 -11.23 20.54
N ARG A 547 -14.41 -10.31 20.44
CA ARG A 547 -14.91 -9.54 21.57
C ARG A 547 -15.59 -10.42 22.61
N GLY A 548 -16.41 -11.38 22.17
CA GLY A 548 -17.06 -12.35 23.05
C GLY A 548 -16.04 -13.22 23.80
N ARG A 549 -15.00 -13.71 23.12
CA ARG A 549 -13.94 -14.51 23.75
C ARG A 549 -13.13 -13.72 24.77
N HIS A 550 -12.79 -12.46 24.46
CA HIS A 550 -12.16 -11.57 25.44
C HIS A 550 -13.05 -11.37 26.66
N ARG A 551 -14.35 -11.13 26.45
CA ARG A 551 -15.34 -10.97 27.53
C ARG A 551 -15.45 -12.21 28.42
N ILE A 552 -15.39 -13.43 27.87
CA ILE A 552 -15.28 -14.65 28.69
C ILE A 552 -14.04 -14.59 29.56
N ALA A 553 -12.87 -14.28 28.98
CA ALA A 553 -11.60 -14.28 29.70
C ALA A 553 -11.57 -13.29 30.88
N ILE A 554 -12.29 -12.17 30.79
CA ILE A 554 -12.42 -11.18 31.88
C ILE A 554 -13.69 -11.38 32.74
N GLY A 555 -14.39 -12.51 32.61
CA GLY A 555 -15.53 -12.88 33.45
C GLY A 555 -16.89 -12.26 33.08
N LEU A 556 -16.97 -11.53 31.97
CA LEU A 556 -18.20 -10.87 31.47
C LEU A 556 -19.05 -11.82 30.61
N HIS A 557 -19.38 -12.99 31.17
CA HIS A 557 -20.06 -14.08 30.46
C HIS A 557 -21.41 -13.69 29.83
N ARG A 558 -22.19 -12.82 30.48
CA ARG A 558 -23.48 -12.37 29.93
C ARG A 558 -23.30 -11.56 28.64
N ALA A 559 -22.37 -10.60 28.65
CA ALA A 559 -22.08 -9.78 27.48
C ALA A 559 -21.44 -10.61 26.35
N ALA A 560 -20.64 -11.63 26.70
CA ALA A 560 -20.10 -12.58 25.73
C ALA A 560 -21.22 -13.40 25.05
N LEU A 561 -22.19 -13.90 25.84
CA LEU A 561 -23.33 -14.65 25.31
C LEU A 561 -24.17 -13.83 24.33
N ASP A 562 -24.35 -12.53 24.59
CA ASP A 562 -25.07 -11.64 23.68
C ASP A 562 -24.34 -11.49 22.33
N ASP A 563 -23.01 -11.38 22.34
CA ASP A 563 -22.20 -11.35 21.10
C ASP A 563 -22.33 -12.66 20.30
N PHE A 564 -22.23 -13.82 20.96
CA PHE A 564 -22.34 -15.11 20.28
C PHE A 564 -23.74 -15.40 19.76
N ARG A 565 -24.79 -14.97 20.47
CA ARG A 565 -26.17 -15.04 19.99
C ARG A 565 -26.36 -14.18 18.74
N LEU A 566 -25.82 -12.96 18.73
CA LEU A 566 -25.83 -12.11 17.56
C LEU A 566 -25.12 -12.77 16.37
N CYS A 567 -23.94 -13.37 16.57
CA CYS A 567 -23.29 -14.16 15.53
C CYS A 567 -24.21 -15.26 14.99
N GLY A 568 -24.83 -16.04 15.87
CA GLY A 568 -25.73 -17.12 15.49
C GLY A 568 -26.97 -16.65 14.73
N ASP A 569 -27.59 -15.54 15.16
CA ASP A 569 -28.74 -14.95 14.48
C ASP A 569 -28.37 -14.46 13.07
N LEU A 570 -27.24 -13.76 12.94
CA LEU A 570 -26.74 -13.31 11.65
C LEU A 570 -26.43 -14.49 10.72
N MET A 571 -25.61 -15.45 11.16
CA MET A 571 -25.21 -16.61 10.36
C MET A 571 -26.39 -17.47 9.92
N ARG A 572 -27.38 -17.70 10.79
CA ARG A 572 -28.64 -18.38 10.42
C ARG A 572 -29.41 -17.58 9.38
N SER A 573 -29.58 -16.27 9.60
CA SER A 573 -30.35 -15.41 8.71
C SER A 573 -29.72 -15.29 7.31
N TRP A 574 -28.41 -15.48 7.21
CA TRP A 574 -27.64 -15.46 5.96
C TRP A 574 -27.57 -16.83 5.28
N GLY A 575 -27.95 -17.91 5.97
CA GLY A 575 -27.79 -19.27 5.47
C GLY A 575 -26.32 -19.71 5.42
N THR A 576 -25.47 -19.12 6.25
CA THR A 576 -24.01 -19.37 6.32
C THR A 576 -23.59 -19.91 7.69
N ASP A 577 -24.45 -20.71 8.32
CA ASP A 577 -24.22 -21.29 9.64
C ASP A 577 -23.22 -22.46 9.59
N VAL A 578 -21.96 -22.14 9.29
CA VAL A 578 -20.85 -23.08 9.17
C VAL A 578 -19.91 -22.91 10.37
N PRO A 579 -19.73 -23.94 11.22
CA PRO A 579 -18.90 -23.83 12.43
C PRO A 579 -17.44 -23.49 12.14
N THR A 580 -16.93 -23.90 10.98
CA THR A 580 -15.58 -23.57 10.54
C THR A 580 -15.39 -22.09 10.24
N MET A 581 -16.43 -21.29 9.99
CA MET A 581 -16.28 -19.84 9.86
C MET A 581 -16.13 -19.21 11.25
N VAL A 582 -17.16 -19.35 12.09
CA VAL A 582 -17.18 -18.94 13.50
C VAL A 582 -17.95 -20.00 14.31
N PRO A 583 -17.33 -20.67 15.30
CA PRO A 583 -17.98 -21.70 16.10
C PRO A 583 -18.79 -21.09 17.25
N TRP A 584 -19.75 -20.22 16.92
CA TRP A 584 -20.46 -19.39 17.89
C TRP A 584 -21.25 -20.19 18.94
N ARG A 585 -21.71 -21.40 18.62
CA ARG A 585 -22.44 -22.27 19.57
C ARG A 585 -21.53 -22.82 20.66
N ASP A 586 -20.31 -23.19 20.31
CA ASP A 586 -19.33 -23.69 21.26
C ASP A 586 -18.99 -22.59 22.27
N HIS A 587 -18.74 -21.38 21.76
CA HIS A 587 -18.46 -20.22 22.60
C HIS A 587 -19.67 -19.75 23.42
N ALA A 588 -20.89 -19.82 22.86
CA ALA A 588 -22.11 -19.52 23.61
C ALA A 588 -22.37 -20.55 24.72
N ALA A 589 -22.07 -21.83 24.47
CA ALA A 589 -22.14 -22.88 25.48
C ALA A 589 -21.11 -22.63 26.60
N GLU A 590 -19.89 -22.24 26.27
CA GLU A 590 -18.87 -21.82 27.24
C GLU A 590 -19.35 -20.65 28.11
N ALA A 591 -19.92 -19.60 27.49
CA ALA A 591 -20.49 -18.47 28.23
C ALA A 591 -21.64 -18.89 29.16
N LEU A 592 -22.52 -19.79 28.71
CA LEU A 592 -23.62 -20.34 29.53
C LEU A 592 -23.11 -21.17 30.71
N LEU A 593 -22.03 -21.93 30.54
CA LEU A 593 -21.39 -22.66 31.63
C LEU A 593 -20.82 -21.71 32.68
N GLY A 594 -20.17 -20.63 32.25
CA GLY A 594 -19.68 -19.58 33.16
C GLY A 594 -20.79 -18.79 33.88
N LEU A 595 -22.01 -18.77 33.34
CA LEU A 595 -23.21 -18.24 34.01
C LEU A 595 -23.89 -19.26 34.94
N GLY A 596 -23.42 -20.51 35.00
CA GLY A 596 -24.05 -21.57 35.80
C GLY A 596 -25.30 -22.18 35.16
N GLU A 597 -25.44 -22.12 33.83
CA GLU A 597 -26.60 -22.63 33.07
C GLU A 597 -26.29 -23.87 32.20
N PRO A 598 -25.82 -25.00 32.76
CA PRO A 598 -25.37 -26.18 31.99
C PRO A 598 -26.48 -26.88 31.20
N ALA A 599 -27.75 -26.71 31.59
CA ALA A 599 -28.90 -27.25 30.87
C ALA A 599 -29.18 -26.48 29.56
N HIS A 600 -28.93 -25.17 29.52
CA HIS A 600 -29.02 -24.38 28.30
C HIS A 600 -27.84 -24.67 27.37
N ALA A 601 -26.62 -24.78 27.92
CA ALA A 601 -25.43 -25.16 27.15
C ALA A 601 -25.59 -26.50 26.43
N ARG A 602 -26.09 -27.54 27.14
CA ARG A 602 -26.35 -28.86 26.54
C ARG A 602 -27.39 -28.84 25.43
N ARG A 603 -28.49 -28.10 25.61
CA ARG A 603 -29.52 -27.95 24.56
C ARG A 603 -28.95 -27.30 23.31
N LEU A 604 -28.20 -26.22 23.46
CA LEU A 604 -27.59 -25.50 22.34
C LEU A 604 -26.63 -26.38 21.51
N LEU A 605 -25.87 -27.25 22.18
CA LEU A 605 -24.95 -28.19 21.51
C LEU A 605 -25.67 -29.41 20.92
N ALA A 606 -26.82 -29.81 21.47
CA ALA A 606 -27.61 -30.92 20.94
C ALA A 606 -28.33 -30.55 19.63
N ASP A 607 -28.81 -29.30 19.51
CA ASP A 607 -29.42 -28.75 18.30
C ASP A 607 -28.45 -28.65 17.11
N ASN A 608 -27.18 -28.99 17.34
CA ASN A 608 -26.04 -28.90 16.42
C ASN A 608 -25.73 -30.21 15.67
N VAL A 609 -26.41 -31.30 16.01
CA VAL A 609 -26.20 -32.60 15.35
C VAL A 609 -27.02 -32.66 14.07
N PRO A 610 -26.41 -32.70 12.86
CA PRO A 610 -27.17 -32.91 11.64
C PRO A 610 -27.88 -34.29 11.71
N PRO A 611 -29.11 -34.44 11.19
CA PRO A 611 -29.80 -35.72 11.17
C PRO A 611 -28.91 -36.80 10.51
N ALA A 612 -29.00 -38.03 11.02
CA ALA A 612 -28.01 -39.11 10.93
C ALA A 612 -27.54 -39.58 9.52
N GLY A 613 -27.91 -38.91 8.43
CA GLY A 613 -27.45 -39.18 7.06
C GLY A 613 -26.35 -38.25 6.53
N ARG A 614 -25.85 -37.30 7.32
CA ARG A 614 -24.90 -36.24 6.90
C ARG A 614 -23.51 -36.33 7.55
N ARG A 615 -23.03 -37.54 7.84
CA ARG A 615 -21.62 -37.74 8.29
C ARG A 615 -20.67 -37.49 7.12
N ALA A 616 -20.16 -36.26 7.01
CA ALA A 616 -18.86 -36.04 6.39
C ALA A 616 -17.79 -36.66 7.31
N THR A 617 -16.84 -37.36 6.70
CA THR A 617 -15.70 -38.00 7.36
C THR A 617 -14.96 -37.03 8.27
N SER A 618 -14.67 -37.53 9.47
CA SER A 618 -14.21 -36.81 10.64
C SER A 618 -12.97 -35.94 10.44
N THR A 619 -13.12 -34.63 10.66
CA THR A 619 -12.08 -33.78 11.24
C THR A 619 -12.16 -33.89 12.76
N ARG A 620 -11.68 -35.01 13.31
CA ARG A 620 -11.54 -35.18 14.77
C ARG A 620 -10.18 -34.69 15.32
N ASP A 621 -9.28 -34.18 14.49
CA ASP A 621 -7.90 -33.85 14.90
C ASP A 621 -7.58 -32.35 15.05
N ALA A 622 -8.56 -31.45 15.13
CA ALA A 622 -8.30 -30.03 15.42
C ALA A 622 -9.16 -29.41 16.53
N GLY A 623 -9.98 -30.22 17.23
CA GLY A 623 -10.83 -29.77 18.33
C GLY A 623 -10.43 -30.29 19.72
N ALA A 624 -9.33 -31.05 19.83
CA ALA A 624 -8.98 -31.80 21.04
C ALA A 624 -7.75 -31.23 21.80
N THR A 625 -7.65 -29.91 21.96
CA THR A 625 -6.71 -29.29 22.93
C THR A 625 -7.32 -28.21 23.83
N ALA A 626 -8.64 -28.05 23.87
CA ALA A 626 -9.32 -27.17 24.84
C ALA A 626 -10.46 -27.85 25.63
N GLY A 627 -10.57 -29.19 25.56
CA GLY A 627 -11.63 -29.97 26.23
C GLY A 627 -11.15 -30.98 27.28
N ALA A 628 -9.85 -31.04 27.60
CA ALA A 628 -9.29 -31.99 28.56
C ALA A 628 -8.37 -31.28 29.59
N ALA A 629 -8.94 -30.36 30.37
CA ALA A 629 -8.34 -29.85 31.60
C ALA A 629 -9.39 -29.43 32.64
N ALA A 630 -10.61 -29.97 32.56
CA ALA A 630 -11.69 -29.74 33.52
C ALA A 630 -12.44 -31.04 33.81
N SER A 631 -11.70 -32.10 34.17
CA SER A 631 -12.26 -33.36 34.67
C SER A 631 -11.14 -34.24 35.27
N ASP A 632 -10.28 -33.70 36.15
CA ASP A 632 -9.53 -34.55 37.10
C ASP A 632 -8.91 -33.78 38.29
N ALA A 633 -9.70 -32.91 38.92
CA ALA A 633 -9.30 -32.23 40.17
C ALA A 633 -10.45 -32.19 41.18
N ALA A 634 -11.13 -33.34 41.36
CA ALA A 634 -12.13 -33.51 42.41
C ALA A 634 -12.14 -34.95 42.97
N ALA A 635 -10.97 -35.55 43.19
CA ALA A 635 -10.86 -36.79 43.96
C ALA A 635 -9.44 -36.97 44.51
N SER A 636 -9.09 -36.23 45.56
CA SER A 636 -8.05 -36.64 46.52
C SER A 636 -8.24 -35.86 47.82
N ARG A 637 -9.11 -36.40 48.67
CA ARG A 637 -9.14 -36.07 50.10
C ARG A 637 -7.79 -36.48 50.70
N HIS A 638 -7.15 -35.57 51.40
CA HIS A 638 -6.14 -35.90 52.42
C HIS A 638 -6.69 -36.95 53.40
N PRO A 639 -5.79 -37.75 53.99
CA PRO A 639 -5.75 -37.74 55.44
C PRO A 639 -4.34 -37.59 56.04
N ALA A 640 -4.29 -36.73 57.05
CA ALA A 640 -3.57 -36.81 58.33
C ALA A 640 -2.04 -37.07 58.37
N GLY A 641 -1.30 -36.16 59.04
CA GLY A 641 0.12 -36.39 59.37
C GLY A 641 0.81 -35.30 60.19
N ARG A 642 0.29 -35.04 61.40
CA ARG A 642 0.84 -34.25 62.52
C ARG A 642 2.37 -34.40 62.74
N ARG A 643 3.12 -33.30 62.96
CA ARG A 643 4.04 -33.01 64.12
C ARG A 643 5.08 -31.90 63.83
N ARG A 644 5.08 -30.84 64.67
CA ARG A 644 6.17 -30.30 65.56
C ARG A 644 7.40 -29.76 64.81
N ARG A 645 7.68 -28.45 64.77
CA ARG A 645 8.26 -27.56 65.82
C ARG A 645 9.37 -28.22 66.66
N ASP A 646 10.62 -27.83 66.40
CA ASP A 646 11.61 -27.26 67.34
C ASP A 646 12.72 -26.58 66.48
N THR A 647 12.92 -25.25 66.52
CA THR A 647 13.74 -24.40 67.42
C THR A 647 15.25 -24.54 67.22
N GLU A 648 15.91 -23.48 66.70
CA GLU A 648 17.21 -23.00 67.19
C GLU A 648 17.42 -21.51 66.80
N LEU A 649 17.76 -20.70 67.81
CA LEU A 649 18.04 -19.26 67.78
C LEU A 649 19.51 -19.04 67.38
N GLY A 650 19.88 -18.21 66.39
CA GLY A 650 20.11 -16.75 66.47
C GLY A 650 21.63 -16.43 66.35
N PRO A 651 22.10 -15.17 66.22
CA PRO A 651 21.51 -13.93 65.70
C PRO A 651 22.40 -13.21 64.63
N GLY A 652 21.91 -12.14 63.99
CA GLY A 652 22.80 -11.06 63.51
C GLY A 652 22.46 -10.36 62.18
N THR A 653 21.79 -9.21 62.28
CA THR A 653 21.81 -8.05 61.34
C THR A 653 21.18 -8.27 59.96
N GLY A 654 20.17 -7.53 59.47
CA GLY A 654 19.68 -6.20 59.80
C GLY A 654 19.64 -5.36 58.52
N ARG A 655 18.57 -5.46 57.71
CA ARG A 655 18.09 -4.42 56.78
C ARG A 655 16.70 -4.77 56.24
N GLY A 656 15.75 -3.87 56.52
CA GLY A 656 14.31 -4.13 56.49
C GLY A 656 13.66 -4.11 55.10
N HIS A 657 12.53 -4.82 55.04
CA HIS A 657 11.48 -4.65 54.05
C HIS A 657 10.54 -3.51 54.44
N ALA A 658 10.03 -2.78 53.44
CA ALA A 658 8.67 -2.24 53.50
C ALA A 658 8.14 -2.08 52.06
N GLY A 659 7.12 -2.87 51.74
CA GLY A 659 6.26 -2.63 50.59
C GLY A 659 5.31 -1.46 50.85
N ALA A 660 4.98 -0.74 49.78
CA ALA A 660 3.85 0.15 49.66
C ALA A 660 3.08 -0.32 48.40
N GLY A 661 1.77 -0.58 48.39
CA GLY A 661 0.71 0.08 49.13
C GLY A 661 0.16 1.28 48.35
N ALA A 662 -0.24 1.11 47.09
CA ALA A 662 -0.92 2.16 46.33
C ALA A 662 -2.43 2.13 46.63
N SER A 663 -2.85 3.06 47.47
CA SER A 663 -4.24 3.34 47.85
C SER A 663 -5.10 3.81 46.68
N SER A 664 -6.32 3.27 46.60
CA SER A 664 -7.45 3.88 45.87
C SER A 664 -7.74 5.26 46.47
N ARG A 665 -7.41 6.33 45.72
CA ARG A 665 -7.61 7.72 46.15
C ARG A 665 -9.02 8.15 45.76
N VAL A 666 -9.87 8.47 46.74
CA VAL A 666 -11.17 9.11 46.50
C VAL A 666 -10.90 10.51 45.92
N LEU A 667 -11.10 10.68 44.60
CA LEU A 667 -10.89 11.94 43.90
C LEU A 667 -11.85 13.02 44.44
N THR A 668 -11.28 14.13 44.91
CA THR A 668 -12.03 15.32 45.35
C THR A 668 -12.73 15.99 44.17
N SER A 669 -13.74 16.84 44.42
CA SER A 669 -14.44 17.58 43.36
C SER A 669 -13.48 18.44 42.50
N VAL A 670 -12.41 18.95 43.11
CA VAL A 670 -11.36 19.75 42.46
C VAL A 670 -10.51 18.88 41.51
N ASP A 671 -10.11 17.68 41.93
CA ASP A 671 -9.32 16.75 41.10
C ASP A 671 -10.11 16.27 39.88
N ARG A 672 -11.43 16.06 40.02
CA ARG A 672 -12.31 15.67 38.91
C ARG A 672 -12.40 16.78 37.87
N MET A 673 -12.49 18.04 38.30
CA MET A 673 -12.56 19.18 37.38
C MET A 673 -11.24 19.45 36.66
N ALA A 674 -10.09 19.19 37.30
CA ALA A 674 -8.76 19.31 36.67
C ALA A 674 -8.51 18.29 35.53
N SER A 675 -9.36 17.26 35.40
CA SER A 675 -9.27 16.25 34.33
C SER A 675 -9.93 16.67 32.99
N LEU A 676 -10.60 17.82 32.96
CA LEU A 676 -11.22 18.36 31.74
C LEU A 676 -10.19 19.08 30.88
N SER A 677 -10.33 18.95 29.56
CA SER A 677 -9.57 19.83 28.65
C SER A 677 -10.08 21.26 28.72
N GLU A 678 -9.28 22.23 28.30
CA GLU A 678 -9.66 23.65 28.33
C GLU A 678 -10.97 23.93 27.55
N ALA A 679 -11.18 23.24 26.43
CA ALA A 679 -12.41 23.33 25.64
C ALA A 679 -13.62 22.70 26.35
N GLU A 680 -13.43 21.54 27.01
CA GLU A 680 -14.47 20.90 27.82
C GLU A 680 -14.84 21.77 29.02
N GLN A 681 -13.85 22.40 29.67
CA GLN A 681 -14.07 23.29 30.81
C GLN A 681 -14.87 24.54 30.42
N LYS A 682 -14.57 25.17 29.27
CA LYS A 682 -15.33 26.32 28.74
C LYS A 682 -16.79 25.96 28.44
N VAL A 683 -17.02 24.79 27.81
CA VAL A 683 -18.38 24.28 27.54
C VAL A 683 -19.10 23.92 28.84
N ALA A 684 -18.43 23.24 29.77
CA ALA A 684 -18.98 22.82 31.05
C ALA A 684 -19.38 24.01 31.95
N ALA A 685 -18.53 25.04 32.03
CA ALA A 685 -18.79 26.24 32.83
C ALA A 685 -19.99 27.05 32.32
N ARG A 686 -20.17 27.11 30.99
CA ARG A 686 -21.35 27.74 30.39
C ARG A 686 -22.61 26.89 30.54
N ALA A 687 -22.47 25.58 30.46
CA ALA A 687 -23.57 24.66 30.71
C ALA A 687 -24.04 24.68 32.17
N ALA A 688 -23.11 24.81 33.12
CA ALA A 688 -23.40 24.96 34.55
C ALA A 688 -24.15 26.26 34.88
N ARG A 689 -24.01 27.31 34.05
CA ARG A 689 -24.82 28.56 34.12
C ARG A 689 -26.24 28.42 33.59
N GLY A 690 -26.59 27.26 33.03
CA GLY A 690 -27.91 27.04 32.42
C GLY A 690 -28.06 27.55 30.99
N GLN A 691 -27.00 28.03 30.33
CA GLN A 691 -27.06 28.40 28.91
C GLN A 691 -27.48 27.20 28.05
N THR A 692 -28.26 27.40 26.98
CA THR A 692 -28.65 26.31 26.07
C THR A 692 -27.50 25.89 25.14
N ASN A 693 -27.56 24.68 24.54
CA ASN A 693 -26.49 24.23 23.63
C ASN A 693 -26.30 25.17 22.43
N ARG A 694 -27.37 25.85 21.98
CA ARG A 694 -27.32 26.88 20.92
C ARG A 694 -26.62 28.16 21.38
N GLU A 695 -26.89 28.61 22.60
CA GLU A 695 -26.21 29.79 23.17
C GLU A 695 -24.73 29.54 23.43
N ILE A 696 -24.37 28.34 23.87
CA ILE A 696 -22.96 27.93 24.06
C ILE A 696 -22.25 27.88 22.71
N ALA A 697 -22.88 27.27 21.71
CA ALA A 697 -22.36 27.20 20.35
C ALA A 697 -22.10 28.60 19.78
N ALA A 698 -23.08 29.50 19.88
CA ALA A 698 -22.96 30.89 19.45
C ALA A 698 -21.87 31.66 20.22
N GLY A 699 -21.81 31.51 21.55
CA GLY A 699 -20.89 32.24 22.39
C GLY A 699 -19.44 31.71 22.41
N LEU A 700 -19.20 30.52 21.88
CA LEU A 700 -17.86 29.93 21.70
C LEU A 700 -17.45 29.79 20.23
N PHE A 701 -18.28 30.25 19.28
CA PHE A 701 -18.06 30.11 17.84
C PHE A 701 -17.80 28.67 17.38
N ILE A 702 -18.58 27.71 17.90
CA ILE A 702 -18.51 26.28 17.55
C ILE A 702 -19.90 25.74 17.18
N THR A 703 -19.98 24.55 16.58
CA THR A 703 -21.28 23.95 16.22
C THR A 703 -22.00 23.36 17.44
N VAL A 704 -23.33 23.24 17.37
CA VAL A 704 -24.15 22.61 18.42
C VAL A 704 -23.74 21.15 18.65
N SER A 705 -23.41 20.41 17.58
CA SER A 705 -22.91 19.03 17.66
C SER A 705 -21.58 18.94 18.43
N THR A 706 -20.69 19.91 18.24
CA THR A 706 -19.43 20.01 19.00
C THR A 706 -19.70 20.25 20.49
N VAL A 707 -20.68 21.10 20.84
CA VAL A 707 -21.11 21.32 22.23
C VAL A 707 -21.66 20.03 22.85
N GLU A 708 -22.51 19.29 22.13
CA GLU A 708 -23.08 18.01 22.59
C GLU A 708 -22.00 16.95 22.82
N GLN A 709 -21.03 16.86 21.92
CA GLN A 709 -19.89 15.95 22.06
C GLN A 709 -19.03 16.31 23.28
N HIS A 710 -18.74 17.60 23.51
CA HIS A 710 -18.01 18.06 24.69
C HIS A 710 -18.78 17.81 25.98
N LEU A 711 -20.10 18.04 26.02
CA LEU A 711 -20.92 17.74 27.20
C LEU A 711 -20.98 16.25 27.51
N THR A 712 -21.11 15.40 26.49
CA THR A 712 -21.12 13.94 26.65
C THR A 712 -19.80 13.45 27.26
N ARG A 713 -18.66 13.95 26.76
CA ARG A 713 -17.33 13.65 27.32
C ARG A 713 -17.17 14.18 28.73
N THR A 714 -17.62 15.40 28.99
CA THR A 714 -17.58 16.04 30.32
C THR A 714 -18.39 15.23 31.33
N TYR A 715 -19.61 14.83 30.99
CA TYR A 715 -20.47 14.03 31.88
C TYR A 715 -19.84 12.68 32.22
N ARG A 716 -19.23 12.02 31.23
CA ARG A 716 -18.50 10.77 31.43
C ARG A 716 -17.27 10.94 32.32
N LYS A 717 -16.46 11.98 32.08
CA LYS A 717 -15.23 12.26 32.85
C LYS A 717 -15.54 12.64 34.31
N LEU A 718 -16.55 13.47 34.52
CA LEU A 718 -16.96 13.92 35.86
C LEU A 718 -17.88 12.92 36.59
N ARG A 719 -18.37 11.89 35.89
CA ARG A 719 -19.36 10.90 36.37
C ARG A 719 -20.64 11.56 36.89
N VAL A 720 -21.20 12.45 36.07
CA VAL A 720 -22.47 13.16 36.36
C VAL A 720 -23.56 12.76 35.38
N ALA A 721 -24.82 12.72 35.80
CA ALA A 721 -25.92 12.29 34.96
C ALA A 721 -26.47 13.41 34.06
N GLY A 722 -26.13 14.67 34.34
CA GLY A 722 -26.51 15.77 33.48
C GLY A 722 -26.21 17.16 34.03
N ARG A 723 -26.86 18.17 33.43
CA ARG A 723 -26.57 19.59 33.63
C ARG A 723 -26.77 20.07 35.07
N LYS A 724 -27.73 19.50 35.79
CA LYS A 724 -28.00 19.81 37.21
C LYS A 724 -26.88 19.33 38.13
N ASP A 725 -26.41 18.10 37.91
CA ASP A 725 -25.28 17.53 38.65
C ASP A 725 -23.98 18.26 38.35
N LEU A 726 -23.80 18.69 37.09
CA LEU A 726 -22.69 19.53 36.67
C LEU A 726 -22.70 20.86 37.41
N ALA A 727 -23.85 21.54 37.51
CA ALA A 727 -23.98 22.80 38.25
C ALA A 727 -23.67 22.61 39.75
N ASN A 728 -24.15 21.53 40.37
CA ASN A 728 -23.86 21.22 41.77
C ASN A 728 -22.35 21.02 42.05
N LEU A 729 -21.62 20.41 41.11
CA LEU A 729 -20.17 20.24 41.22
C LEU A 729 -19.41 21.57 41.16
N PHE A 730 -19.80 22.49 40.27
CA PHE A 730 -19.21 23.83 40.20
C PHE A 730 -19.46 24.65 41.47
N THR A 731 -20.66 24.53 42.06
CA THR A 731 -21.00 25.17 43.35
C THR A 731 -20.18 24.59 44.51
N THR A 732 -20.01 23.27 44.54
CA THR A 732 -19.26 22.56 45.59
C THR A 732 -17.74 22.82 45.50
N ALA A 733 -17.22 23.08 44.31
CA ALA A 733 -15.79 23.37 44.08
C ALA A 733 -15.39 24.84 44.33
N ARG A 734 -16.34 25.74 44.67
CA ARG A 734 -16.11 27.20 44.89
C ARG A 734 -15.31 27.89 43.75
N MET A 735 -15.39 27.39 42.52
CA MET A 735 -14.71 28.02 41.39
C MET A 735 -15.56 29.16 40.81
N PRO A 736 -14.94 30.30 40.44
CA PRO A 736 -15.66 31.40 39.83
C PRO A 736 -16.21 30.98 38.47
N ILE A 737 -17.49 31.26 38.26
CA ILE A 737 -18.17 31.08 36.99
C ILE A 737 -17.83 32.30 36.11
N ALA A 738 -16.62 32.36 35.56
CA ALA A 738 -16.16 33.45 34.69
C ALA A 738 -16.84 33.40 33.31
#